data_AF-A0A927TS21-F1
#
_entry.id   AF-A0A927TS21-F1
#
_cell.length_a   1.000
_cell.length_b   1.000
_cell.length_c   1.000
_cell.angle_alpha   90.00
_cell.angle_beta   90.00
_cell.angle_gamma   90.00
#
_symmetry.space_group_name_H-M   'P 1'
#
loop_
_entity.id
_entity.type
_entity.pdbx_description
1 polymer ?
#
loop_
_entity_poly.entity_id
_entity_poly.type
_entity_poly.pdbx_seq_one_letter_code
_entity_poly.pdbx_strand_id
1 'polypeptide(L)'
;MAESGKSKKQKAYRKTPTVFQMEQEESGAACIAMLLSFYGKEISLEQLRLDTQMTAEGCTLEGIGKAAGKHRLKAEFFADNPEFLTEEAQAPCILKTGTNCYVVYEGKKGKKNRRYYVNDPAVGRRRLTEDQFIALYDGITIQLTPRKSFQKAKCSFFSMVRKRMKGEAATILSLFLIALLLAVTGVAIPFFAALFIDGVLIGKTVTWFYTFLGVLVTILMFWIFFAVLKKNILLKLKNKLTVISDYRLFQHLMKLPFSFWEQRELAFYESRIEKNAQISRFLTEEYIEMLLEGFSAVLCLLFVGNYSRKLMLVSLCMIGFYAFLPLLFWKSISLWVQKAEHRKGRLTEAVFGGMKATASLKAAGAENDYVSRIMGYLAGSLESEQKAERLQRVLDVTVSGSRDIAGILVLMLGADMTMEGTLSIGQLVSCVMMTAVILKAAGEFLTHFTGLQFLKNDMKRVDDIWRFCEEKEIFRRPADPQVEESVEDTEEEDTEQEDPEQEDPEEEVWEEDEAETEAEGEEDTQEAVGDMDELEEEEPTEDTEYDKCADEAEPDKEIKIHKTAVSLGKKTDSRQPDVPEESEDTDQASKTDETGEVPEEMDKEEEPPITELTGGLCLYNVSFGFGPSQKEFLQEITFSLKQGEVMAIVGKAGSGKSTVLKLITGLYTPGGGEITYDEKQLSEIPREVFYRDVAVVGQQTRLFTGSIRENIMLWDKNVTEADMIKAAKDACIHDVIMKKKKAYDHMLLENGRNLSEGERQRLEIAAALAKNPSLLILDEATARLDVLTEQKVLSNIRNRGCSCILAVHRPTAIRFCDKIVVLEKGQIAQIGTHKELARTQGVYRRLLQNV
;
A
#
# COMPACT_ATOMS: atom_id res chain seq x y z
N MET A 1 -1.96 -57.11 -12.42
CA MET A 1 -3.05 -57.12 -13.42
C MET A 1 -3.59 -55.71 -13.50
N ALA A 2 -3.69 -55.19 -14.72
CA ALA A 2 -3.99 -53.80 -15.01
C ALA A 2 -5.44 -53.43 -14.65
N GLU A 3 -5.63 -52.43 -13.80
CA GLU A 3 -6.88 -51.69 -13.72
C GLU A 3 -6.71 -50.28 -14.29
N SER A 4 -7.60 -49.97 -15.21
CA SER A 4 -7.61 -48.81 -16.09
C SER A 4 -7.95 -47.55 -15.28
N GLY A 5 -6.95 -46.77 -14.90
CA GLY A 5 -7.13 -45.39 -14.48
C GLY A 5 -7.46 -44.51 -15.69
N LYS A 6 -8.75 -44.35 -16.02
CA LYS A 6 -9.20 -43.36 -17.00
C LYS A 6 -8.74 -41.97 -16.54
N SER A 7 -7.66 -41.48 -17.15
CA SER A 7 -7.21 -40.08 -17.02
C SER A 7 -8.38 -39.16 -17.38
N LYS A 8 -8.92 -38.44 -16.38
CA LYS A 8 -9.89 -37.36 -16.59
C LYS A 8 -9.29 -36.39 -17.61
N LYS A 9 -9.82 -36.35 -18.84
CA LYS A 9 -9.44 -35.35 -19.86
C LYS A 9 -9.53 -33.96 -19.25
N GLN A 10 -8.38 -33.41 -18.85
CA GLN A 10 -8.31 -32.09 -18.24
C GLN A 10 -8.69 -31.04 -19.29
N LYS A 11 -9.50 -30.04 -18.88
CA LYS A 11 -9.94 -28.96 -19.77
C LYS A 11 -8.72 -28.22 -20.35
N ALA A 12 -8.65 -28.10 -21.68
CA ALA A 12 -7.59 -27.43 -22.43
C ALA A 12 -7.49 -25.91 -22.22
N TYR A 13 -8.44 -25.31 -21.48
CA TYR A 13 -8.46 -23.89 -21.13
C TYR A 13 -8.84 -23.71 -19.67
N ARG A 14 -8.00 -23.00 -18.89
CA ARG A 14 -8.21 -22.67 -17.49
C ARG A 14 -7.99 -21.19 -17.24
N LYS A 15 -9.04 -20.52 -16.80
CA LYS A 15 -9.05 -19.08 -16.56
C LYS A 15 -8.34 -18.75 -15.24
N THR A 16 -7.33 -17.88 -15.29
CA THR A 16 -6.57 -17.41 -14.12
C THR A 16 -7.00 -15.99 -13.75
N PRO A 17 -7.01 -15.60 -12.46
CA PRO A 17 -7.24 -14.21 -12.08
C PRO A 17 -6.14 -13.30 -12.67
N THR A 18 -6.46 -12.05 -13.00
CA THR A 18 -5.49 -11.08 -13.54
C THR A 18 -4.94 -10.23 -12.39
N VAL A 19 -3.62 -10.19 -12.27
CA VAL A 19 -2.88 -9.30 -11.36
C VAL A 19 -2.03 -8.38 -12.23
N PHE A 20 -2.29 -7.07 -12.16
CA PHE A 20 -1.53 -6.09 -12.94
C PHE A 20 -0.20 -5.77 -12.24
N GLN A 21 0.89 -5.75 -13.01
CA GLN A 21 2.21 -5.33 -12.53
C GLN A 21 2.27 -3.82 -12.35
N MET A 22 2.95 -3.31 -11.32
CA MET A 22 3.15 -1.88 -11.10
C MET A 22 4.38 -1.37 -11.87
N GLU A 23 5.44 -2.19 -11.92
CA GLU A 23 6.69 -1.95 -12.65
C GLU A 23 6.88 -3.03 -13.75
N GLN A 24 7.71 -2.78 -14.77
CA GLN A 24 7.89 -3.76 -15.86
C GLN A 24 8.62 -5.02 -15.40
N GLU A 25 9.50 -4.84 -14.43
CA GLU A 25 10.37 -5.83 -13.81
C GLU A 25 9.57 -6.88 -13.01
N GLU A 26 8.33 -6.56 -12.62
CA GLU A 26 7.47 -7.36 -11.73
C GLU A 26 6.69 -8.48 -12.43
N SER A 27 6.81 -8.61 -13.75
CA SER A 27 6.03 -9.56 -14.54
C SER A 27 6.05 -10.99 -13.99
N GLY A 28 7.21 -11.46 -13.50
CA GLY A 28 7.37 -12.78 -12.87
C GLY A 28 6.63 -12.91 -11.54
N ALA A 29 6.74 -11.93 -10.66
CA ALA A 29 6.03 -11.90 -9.38
C ALA A 29 4.51 -11.87 -9.59
N ALA A 30 4.04 -11.09 -10.59
CA ALA A 30 2.63 -11.04 -10.96
C ALA A 30 2.12 -12.38 -11.50
N CYS A 31 2.90 -13.07 -12.34
CA CYS A 31 2.53 -14.40 -12.84
C CYS A 31 2.39 -15.44 -11.73
N ILE A 32 3.30 -15.45 -10.75
CA ILE A 32 3.19 -16.32 -9.56
C ILE A 32 1.95 -15.94 -8.75
N ALA A 33 1.67 -14.64 -8.58
CA ALA A 33 0.47 -14.17 -7.88
C ALA A 33 -0.83 -14.67 -8.55
N MET A 34 -0.88 -14.65 -9.88
CA MET A 34 -2.02 -15.17 -10.65
C MET A 34 -2.22 -16.67 -10.42
N LEU A 35 -1.12 -17.45 -10.43
CA LEU A 35 -1.19 -18.90 -10.21
C LEU A 35 -1.50 -19.27 -8.75
N LEU A 36 -0.90 -18.61 -7.78
CA LEU A 36 -1.25 -18.80 -6.35
C LEU A 36 -2.73 -18.49 -6.10
N SER A 37 -3.22 -17.39 -6.67
CA SER A 37 -4.63 -17.01 -6.58
C SER A 37 -5.54 -18.03 -7.28
N PHE A 38 -5.09 -18.63 -8.39
CA PHE A 38 -5.78 -19.74 -9.06
C PHE A 38 -5.87 -20.99 -8.17
N TYR A 39 -4.80 -21.33 -7.43
CA TYR A 39 -4.82 -22.43 -6.45
C TYR A 39 -5.53 -22.11 -5.13
N GLY A 40 -5.95 -20.86 -4.93
CA GLY A 40 -6.74 -20.42 -3.78
C GLY A 40 -5.94 -19.83 -2.61
N LYS A 41 -4.70 -19.41 -2.85
CA LYS A 41 -3.87 -18.66 -1.89
C LYS A 41 -3.61 -17.25 -2.43
N GLU A 42 -4.14 -16.23 -1.77
CA GLU A 42 -3.95 -14.84 -2.19
C GLU A 42 -2.74 -14.23 -1.47
N ILE A 43 -1.74 -13.78 -2.24
CA ILE A 43 -0.53 -13.12 -1.73
C ILE A 43 -0.36 -11.79 -2.45
N SER A 44 0.03 -10.76 -1.70
CA SER A 44 0.34 -9.44 -2.22
C SER A 44 1.45 -9.51 -3.26
N LEU A 45 1.36 -8.67 -4.30
CA LEU A 45 2.43 -8.56 -5.29
C LEU A 45 3.73 -8.11 -4.63
N GLU A 46 3.64 -7.21 -3.65
CA GLU A 46 4.77 -6.62 -2.94
C GLU A 46 5.58 -7.65 -2.14
N GLN A 47 4.92 -8.58 -1.42
CA GLN A 47 5.59 -9.71 -0.79
C GLN A 47 6.25 -10.63 -1.83
N LEU A 48 5.58 -10.86 -2.96
CA LEU A 48 6.12 -11.70 -4.02
C LEU A 48 7.34 -11.06 -4.68
N ARG A 49 7.45 -9.73 -4.79
CA ARG A 49 8.67 -9.03 -5.24
C ARG A 49 9.88 -9.38 -4.37
N LEU A 50 9.68 -9.45 -3.05
CA LEU A 50 10.73 -9.85 -2.11
C LEU A 50 11.05 -11.33 -2.24
N ASP A 51 10.02 -12.17 -2.30
CA ASP A 51 10.19 -13.63 -2.38
C ASP A 51 10.87 -14.06 -3.68
N THR A 52 10.58 -13.38 -4.80
CA THR A 52 11.23 -13.59 -6.09
C THR A 52 12.58 -12.87 -6.21
N GLN A 53 12.93 -12.02 -5.25
CA GLN A 53 14.21 -11.31 -5.17
C GLN A 53 14.50 -10.49 -6.43
N MET A 54 13.51 -9.70 -6.84
CA MET A 54 13.61 -8.91 -8.05
C MET A 54 14.82 -7.97 -8.06
N THR A 55 15.46 -7.88 -9.22
CA THR A 55 16.50 -6.89 -9.50
C THR A 55 15.96 -5.77 -10.40
N ALA A 56 16.75 -4.73 -10.62
CA ALA A 56 16.44 -3.69 -11.60
C ALA A 56 16.32 -4.25 -13.04
N GLU A 57 16.83 -5.45 -13.31
CA GLU A 57 16.73 -6.13 -14.60
C GLU A 57 15.53 -7.10 -14.67
N GLY A 58 14.72 -7.22 -13.60
CA GLY A 58 13.56 -8.10 -13.54
C GLY A 58 13.75 -9.34 -12.66
N CYS A 59 12.80 -10.28 -12.82
CA CYS A 59 12.76 -11.52 -12.05
C CYS A 59 13.57 -12.63 -12.76
N THR A 60 14.49 -13.28 -12.06
CA THR A 60 15.23 -14.44 -12.60
C THR A 60 14.40 -15.73 -12.48
N LEU A 61 14.73 -16.75 -13.29
CA LEU A 61 14.09 -18.07 -13.21
C LEU A 61 14.29 -18.74 -11.85
N GLU A 62 15.50 -18.61 -11.29
CA GLU A 62 15.82 -19.10 -9.95
C GLU A 62 14.98 -18.40 -8.88
N GLY A 63 14.78 -17.08 -9.00
CA GLY A 63 13.91 -16.30 -8.12
C GLY A 63 12.46 -16.80 -8.15
N ILE A 64 11.93 -17.11 -9.34
CA ILE A 64 10.60 -17.72 -9.48
C ILE A 64 10.54 -19.09 -8.79
N GLY A 65 11.57 -19.94 -8.99
CA GLY A 65 11.65 -21.25 -8.36
C GLY A 65 11.70 -21.19 -6.83
N LYS A 66 12.54 -20.31 -6.26
CA LYS A 66 12.65 -20.09 -4.81
C LYS A 66 11.35 -19.54 -4.23
N ALA A 67 10.72 -18.56 -4.88
CA ALA A 67 9.44 -18.01 -4.44
C ALA A 67 8.33 -19.06 -4.46
N ALA A 68 8.26 -19.87 -5.52
CA ALA A 68 7.32 -20.99 -5.62
C ALA A 68 7.52 -22.00 -4.47
N GLY A 69 8.77 -22.41 -4.22
CA GLY A 69 9.13 -23.31 -3.12
C GLY A 69 8.74 -22.78 -1.75
N LYS A 70 9.02 -21.50 -1.47
CA LYS A 70 8.62 -20.80 -0.23
C LYS A 70 7.10 -20.83 -0.02
N HIS A 71 6.33 -20.77 -1.10
CA HIS A 71 4.86 -20.86 -1.07
C HIS A 71 4.30 -22.27 -1.22
N ARG A 72 5.15 -23.31 -1.07
CA ARG A 72 4.78 -24.73 -1.15
C ARG A 72 4.26 -25.16 -2.54
N LEU A 73 4.74 -24.50 -3.59
CA LEU A 73 4.58 -24.93 -4.98
C LEU A 73 5.86 -25.64 -5.44
N LYS A 74 5.72 -26.72 -6.21
CA LYS A 74 6.80 -27.33 -6.98
C LYS A 74 6.91 -26.58 -8.32
N ALA A 75 8.08 -26.07 -8.64
CA ALA A 75 8.38 -25.41 -9.91
C ALA A 75 9.20 -26.35 -10.79
N GLU A 76 8.69 -26.65 -11.98
CA GLU A 76 9.38 -27.43 -13.01
C GLU A 76 9.61 -26.54 -14.23
N PHE A 77 10.85 -26.52 -14.72
CA PHE A 77 11.28 -25.67 -15.82
C PHE A 77 11.51 -26.52 -17.06
N PHE A 78 10.85 -26.18 -18.16
CA PHE A 78 10.94 -26.85 -19.44
C PHE A 78 11.51 -25.88 -20.47
N ALA A 79 12.43 -26.34 -21.31
CA ALA A 79 13.04 -25.57 -22.39
C ALA A 79 12.68 -26.25 -23.71
N ASP A 80 11.52 -25.91 -24.26
CA ASP A 80 10.90 -26.68 -25.35
C ASP A 80 10.18 -25.80 -26.38
N ASN A 81 10.00 -26.38 -27.57
CA ASN A 81 9.29 -25.77 -28.70
C ASN A 81 7.78 -25.56 -28.43
N PRO A 82 7.09 -24.65 -29.15
CA PRO A 82 5.68 -24.31 -28.93
C PRO A 82 4.70 -25.51 -28.99
N GLU A 83 5.08 -26.58 -29.71
CA GLU A 83 4.27 -27.79 -29.86
C GLU A 83 4.16 -28.60 -28.54
N PHE A 84 5.19 -28.54 -27.69
CA PHE A 84 5.25 -29.22 -26.38
C PHE A 84 4.18 -28.75 -25.40
N LEU A 85 3.74 -27.48 -25.53
CA LEU A 85 2.66 -26.89 -24.73
C LEU A 85 1.30 -27.57 -24.94
N THR A 86 1.17 -28.42 -25.97
CA THR A 86 -0.05 -29.16 -26.30
C THR A 86 -0.02 -30.62 -25.86
N GLU A 87 1.16 -31.18 -25.58
CA GLU A 87 1.34 -32.62 -25.32
C GLU A 87 1.67 -32.93 -23.85
N GLU A 88 2.50 -32.13 -23.16
CA GLU A 88 2.92 -32.42 -21.77
C GLU A 88 2.68 -31.29 -20.76
N ALA A 89 2.79 -30.01 -21.15
CA ALA A 89 2.60 -28.89 -20.21
C ALA A 89 1.11 -28.62 -19.90
N GLN A 90 0.75 -28.58 -18.61
CA GLN A 90 -0.64 -28.41 -18.17
C GLN A 90 -0.99 -26.93 -17.92
N ALA A 91 -1.99 -26.41 -18.63
CA ALA A 91 -2.53 -25.08 -18.33
C ALA A 91 -3.17 -25.03 -16.92
N PRO A 92 -2.99 -23.96 -16.13
CA PRO A 92 -2.19 -22.77 -16.44
C PRO A 92 -0.69 -22.92 -16.11
N CYS A 93 0.19 -22.35 -16.93
CA CYS A 93 1.64 -22.30 -16.72
C CYS A 93 2.21 -20.91 -17.04
N ILE A 94 3.44 -20.62 -16.61
CA ILE A 94 4.11 -19.34 -16.91
C ILE A 94 4.99 -19.53 -18.16
N LEU A 95 4.94 -18.58 -19.08
CA LEU A 95 5.79 -18.51 -20.26
C LEU A 95 6.76 -17.35 -20.11
N LYS A 96 8.01 -17.55 -20.55
CA LYS A 96 8.98 -16.47 -20.73
C LYS A 96 8.81 -15.83 -22.11
N THR A 97 8.91 -14.50 -22.19
CA THR A 97 8.64 -13.73 -23.42
C THR A 97 9.71 -12.69 -23.77
N GLY A 98 10.91 -12.87 -23.23
CA GLY A 98 12.04 -11.95 -23.38
C GLY A 98 13.03 -12.08 -22.22
N THR A 99 13.97 -11.14 -22.13
CA THR A 99 14.87 -10.99 -20.97
C THR A 99 14.08 -10.63 -19.71
N ASN A 100 13.90 -11.61 -18.81
CA ASN A 100 13.20 -11.48 -17.53
C ASN A 100 11.73 -11.01 -17.59
N CYS A 101 11.06 -11.24 -18.72
CA CYS A 101 9.63 -10.97 -18.90
C CYS A 101 8.80 -12.27 -18.91
N TYR A 102 7.65 -12.25 -18.24
CA TYR A 102 6.80 -13.44 -18.05
C TYR A 102 5.32 -13.15 -18.28
N VAL A 103 4.59 -14.15 -18.80
CA VAL A 103 3.13 -14.12 -18.97
C VAL A 103 2.51 -15.45 -18.56
N VAL A 104 1.22 -15.48 -18.19
CA VAL A 104 0.53 -16.73 -17.83
C VAL A 104 -0.24 -17.27 -19.02
N TYR A 105 0.04 -18.51 -19.42
CA TYR A 105 -0.72 -19.23 -20.42
C TYR A 105 -1.96 -19.88 -19.81
N GLU A 106 -3.14 -19.57 -20.35
CA GLU A 106 -4.42 -20.11 -19.90
C GLU A 106 -4.89 -21.31 -20.74
N GLY A 107 -4.25 -21.61 -21.88
CA GLY A 107 -4.61 -22.71 -22.76
C GLY A 107 -5.18 -22.32 -24.13
N LYS A 108 -5.68 -23.31 -24.88
CA LYS A 108 -6.29 -23.16 -26.22
C LYS A 108 -7.81 -23.35 -26.15
N LYS A 109 -8.57 -22.53 -26.89
CA LYS A 109 -10.05 -22.67 -27.00
C LYS A 109 -10.52 -22.57 -28.46
N GLY A 110 -11.19 -23.62 -28.96
CA GLY A 110 -11.84 -23.67 -30.28
C GLY A 110 -11.54 -24.94 -31.09
N LYS A 111 -12.54 -25.50 -31.80
CA LYS A 111 -12.40 -26.74 -32.63
C LYS A 111 -11.82 -26.51 -34.03
N LYS A 112 -11.94 -25.30 -34.61
CA LYS A 112 -11.57 -25.00 -36.01
C LYS A 112 -10.51 -23.89 -36.20
N ASN A 113 -10.18 -23.14 -35.14
CA ASN A 113 -9.11 -22.13 -35.19
C ASN A 113 -8.50 -21.95 -33.78
N ARG A 114 -7.33 -22.55 -33.53
CA ARG A 114 -6.71 -22.69 -32.20
C ARG A 114 -6.12 -21.35 -31.72
N ARG A 115 -6.97 -20.43 -31.24
CA ARG A 115 -6.48 -19.20 -30.58
C ARG A 115 -5.88 -19.52 -29.21
N TYR A 116 -4.72 -18.93 -28.95
CA TYR A 116 -3.99 -19.05 -27.68
C TYR A 116 -4.49 -17.97 -26.72
N TYR A 117 -4.75 -18.36 -25.46
CA TYR A 117 -5.17 -17.44 -24.41
C TYR A 117 -4.02 -17.21 -23.44
N VAL A 118 -3.65 -15.95 -23.27
CA VAL A 118 -2.57 -15.52 -22.38
C VAL A 118 -3.11 -14.43 -21.47
N ASN A 119 -2.76 -14.48 -20.19
CA ASN A 119 -3.00 -13.45 -19.20
C ASN A 119 -1.69 -12.70 -18.95
N ASP A 120 -1.59 -11.51 -19.54
CA ASP A 120 -0.41 -10.66 -19.55
C ASP A 120 -0.49 -9.69 -18.35
N PRO A 121 0.50 -9.67 -17.43
CA PRO A 121 0.50 -8.73 -16.29
C PRO A 121 0.44 -7.25 -16.66
N ALA A 122 0.88 -6.85 -17.86
CA ALA A 122 0.90 -5.45 -18.29
C ALA A 122 -0.42 -5.01 -18.94
N VAL A 123 -1.07 -5.91 -19.68
CA VAL A 123 -2.21 -5.57 -20.55
C VAL A 123 -3.52 -6.25 -20.12
N GLY A 124 -3.41 -7.33 -19.35
CA GLY A 124 -4.49 -8.24 -18.98
C GLY A 124 -4.65 -9.39 -19.98
N ARG A 125 -5.82 -10.01 -20.01
CA ARG A 125 -6.06 -11.17 -20.90
C ARG A 125 -6.05 -10.78 -22.38
N ARG A 126 -5.31 -11.55 -23.17
CA ARG A 126 -5.15 -11.41 -24.62
C ARG A 126 -5.53 -12.71 -25.32
N ARG A 127 -6.05 -12.57 -26.55
CA ARG A 127 -6.30 -13.67 -27.47
C ARG A 127 -5.31 -13.51 -28.62
N LEU A 128 -4.44 -14.50 -28.81
CA LEU A 128 -3.37 -14.45 -29.80
C LEU A 128 -3.64 -15.47 -30.92
N THR A 129 -3.24 -15.10 -32.14
CA THR A 129 -3.08 -16.05 -33.24
C THR A 129 -1.80 -16.89 -33.02
N GLU A 130 -1.63 -17.95 -33.79
CA GLU A 130 -0.47 -18.83 -33.68
C GLU A 130 0.85 -18.09 -33.94
N ASP A 131 0.92 -17.29 -35.00
CA ASP A 131 2.11 -16.49 -35.32
C ASP A 131 2.46 -15.49 -34.22
N GLN A 132 1.44 -14.83 -33.65
CA GLN A 132 1.62 -13.90 -32.53
C GLN A 132 2.07 -14.61 -31.25
N PHE A 133 1.66 -15.85 -31.05
CA PHE A 133 2.07 -16.65 -29.90
C PHE A 133 3.52 -17.12 -30.04
N ILE A 134 3.91 -17.61 -31.22
CA ILE A 134 5.28 -18.03 -31.52
C ILE A 134 6.24 -16.84 -31.37
N ALA A 135 5.86 -15.66 -31.86
CA ALA A 135 6.65 -14.43 -31.70
C ALA A 135 6.80 -13.96 -30.23
N LEU A 136 5.86 -14.35 -29.36
CA LEU A 136 5.87 -13.98 -27.94
C LEU A 136 6.68 -14.97 -27.09
N TYR A 137 6.81 -16.23 -27.50
CA TYR A 137 7.34 -17.32 -26.68
C TYR A 137 8.84 -17.53 -26.88
N ASP A 138 9.61 -17.36 -25.81
CA ASP A 138 11.09 -17.49 -25.80
C ASP A 138 11.58 -18.94 -25.66
N GLY A 139 10.68 -19.94 -25.66
CA GLY A 139 11.06 -21.35 -25.52
C GLY A 139 11.17 -21.87 -24.08
N ILE A 140 10.89 -21.05 -23.06
CA ILE A 140 10.95 -21.46 -21.64
C ILE A 140 9.55 -21.43 -21.02
N THR A 141 9.16 -22.56 -20.46
CA THR A 141 7.89 -22.76 -19.75
C THR A 141 8.14 -23.17 -18.30
N ILE A 142 7.39 -22.58 -17.38
CA ILE A 142 7.47 -22.86 -15.94
C ILE A 142 6.12 -23.43 -15.49
N GLN A 143 6.12 -24.71 -15.11
CA GLN A 143 4.97 -25.37 -14.55
C GLN A 143 5.02 -25.25 -13.02
N LEU A 144 3.96 -24.70 -12.43
CA LEU A 144 3.81 -24.69 -10.97
C LEU A 144 2.75 -25.69 -10.56
N THR A 145 3.06 -26.58 -9.62
CA THR A 145 2.09 -27.54 -9.06
C THR A 145 2.07 -27.44 -7.52
N PRO A 146 0.90 -27.43 -6.88
CA PRO A 146 0.83 -27.37 -5.42
C PRO A 146 1.35 -28.68 -4.80
N ARG A 147 2.22 -28.56 -3.78
CA ARG A 147 2.63 -29.71 -2.95
C ARG A 147 1.50 -30.13 -2.00
N LYS A 148 1.56 -31.34 -1.43
CA LYS A 148 0.59 -31.82 -0.43
C LYS A 148 0.43 -30.87 0.77
N SER A 149 1.50 -30.17 1.16
CA SER A 149 1.51 -29.18 2.25
C SER A 149 0.94 -27.79 1.89
N PHE A 150 0.30 -27.63 0.72
CA PHE A 150 -0.21 -26.33 0.28
C PHE A 150 -1.53 -25.98 0.99
N GLN A 151 -1.50 -24.96 1.84
CA GLN A 151 -2.70 -24.45 2.52
C GLN A 151 -3.35 -23.31 1.72
N LYS A 152 -4.67 -23.41 1.55
CA LYS A 152 -5.48 -22.33 0.99
C LYS A 152 -5.70 -21.26 2.05
N ALA A 153 -5.28 -20.03 1.77
CA ALA A 153 -5.49 -18.89 2.64
C ALA A 153 -6.22 -17.79 1.87
N LYS A 154 -7.51 -17.61 2.14
CA LYS A 154 -8.31 -16.48 1.65
C LYS A 154 -8.59 -15.54 2.81
N CYS A 155 -8.23 -14.26 2.66
CA CYS A 155 -8.62 -13.25 3.62
C CYS A 155 -10.08 -12.86 3.39
N SER A 156 -10.94 -13.05 4.39
CA SER A 156 -12.34 -12.61 4.35
C SER A 156 -12.42 -11.09 4.49
N PHE A 157 -13.23 -10.43 3.65
CA PHE A 157 -13.49 -8.99 3.71
C PHE A 157 -14.05 -8.58 5.08
N PHE A 158 -14.98 -9.37 5.62
CA PHE A 158 -15.65 -9.09 6.89
C PHE A 158 -14.70 -9.13 8.09
N SER A 159 -13.70 -10.01 8.08
CA SER A 159 -12.72 -10.04 9.16
C SER A 159 -11.86 -8.78 9.17
N MET A 160 -11.54 -8.25 7.98
CA MET A 160 -10.75 -7.02 7.83
C MET A 160 -11.53 -5.77 8.26
N VAL A 161 -12.83 -5.69 7.92
CA VAL A 161 -13.71 -4.62 8.40
C VAL A 161 -13.91 -4.69 9.91
N ARG A 162 -14.14 -5.89 10.46
CA ARG A 162 -14.31 -6.11 11.90
C ARG A 162 -13.09 -5.66 12.70
N LYS A 163 -11.88 -5.93 12.21
CA LYS A 163 -10.63 -5.47 12.85
C LYS A 163 -10.55 -3.94 12.93
N ARG A 164 -10.99 -3.22 11.89
CA ARG A 164 -10.97 -1.74 11.84
C ARG A 164 -12.07 -1.09 12.68
N MET A 165 -13.25 -1.70 12.76
CA MET A 165 -14.39 -1.18 13.53
C MET A 165 -14.36 -1.56 15.03
N LYS A 166 -13.36 -2.33 15.48
CA LYS A 166 -13.22 -2.78 16.87
C LYS A 166 -13.07 -1.56 17.79
N GLY A 167 -13.99 -1.42 18.76
CA GLY A 167 -14.00 -0.33 19.73
C GLY A 167 -15.13 0.70 19.54
N GLU A 168 -15.83 0.70 18.38
CA GLU A 168 -16.90 1.68 18.08
C GLU A 168 -18.31 1.06 18.12
N ALA A 169 -18.50 -0.06 18.82
CA ALA A 169 -19.77 -0.77 18.87
C ALA A 169 -20.92 0.12 19.39
N ALA A 170 -20.66 0.99 20.37
CA ALA A 170 -21.65 1.93 20.90
C ALA A 170 -22.11 2.96 19.85
N THR A 171 -21.19 3.48 19.04
CA THR A 171 -21.52 4.44 17.96
C THR A 171 -22.30 3.77 16.85
N ILE A 172 -21.91 2.55 16.44
CA ILE A 172 -22.65 1.76 15.46
C ILE A 172 -24.07 1.46 15.97
N LEU A 173 -24.21 1.07 17.26
CA LEU A 173 -25.52 0.84 17.88
C LEU A 173 -26.38 2.11 17.89
N SER A 174 -25.79 3.27 18.21
CA SER A 174 -26.51 4.55 18.17
C SER A 174 -26.96 4.93 16.75
N LEU A 175 -26.14 4.66 15.72
CA LEU A 175 -26.49 4.87 14.32
C LEU A 175 -27.62 3.93 13.89
N PHE A 176 -27.60 2.68 14.33
CA PHE A 176 -28.67 1.73 14.07
C PHE A 176 -30.00 2.16 14.72
N LEU A 177 -29.97 2.64 15.97
CA LEU A 177 -31.16 3.17 16.64
C LEU A 177 -31.73 4.40 15.93
N ILE A 178 -30.87 5.34 15.52
CA ILE A 178 -31.31 6.52 14.75
C ILE A 178 -31.86 6.11 13.39
N ALA A 179 -31.27 5.10 12.75
CA ALA A 179 -31.78 4.59 11.49
C ALA A 179 -33.14 3.90 11.64
N LEU A 180 -33.36 3.16 12.72
CA LEU A 180 -34.67 2.59 13.06
C LEU A 180 -35.71 3.71 13.21
N LEU A 181 -35.37 4.79 13.93
CA LEU A 181 -36.24 5.96 14.08
C LEU A 181 -36.52 6.63 12.73
N LEU A 182 -35.50 6.82 11.90
CA LEU A 182 -35.64 7.37 10.55
C LEU A 182 -36.51 6.47 9.65
N ALA A 183 -36.33 5.16 9.71
CA ALA A 183 -37.13 4.21 8.95
C ALA A 183 -38.61 4.27 9.33
N VAL A 184 -38.91 4.34 10.64
CA VAL A 184 -40.29 4.52 11.13
C VAL A 184 -40.89 5.84 10.62
N THR A 185 -40.15 6.95 10.71
CA THR A 185 -40.63 8.23 10.16
C THR A 185 -40.80 8.22 8.64
N GLY A 186 -39.95 7.48 7.93
CA GLY A 186 -40.03 7.30 6.48
C GLY A 186 -41.27 6.53 6.04
N VAL A 187 -41.64 5.48 6.78
CA VAL A 187 -42.88 4.69 6.56
C VAL A 187 -44.13 5.48 6.98
N ALA A 188 -44.01 6.32 8.00
CA ALA A 188 -45.13 7.12 8.49
C ALA A 188 -45.67 8.07 7.42
N ILE A 189 -44.82 8.68 6.59
CA ILE A 189 -45.24 9.64 5.57
C ILE A 189 -46.23 9.02 4.55
N PRO A 190 -45.92 7.90 3.86
CA PRO A 190 -46.89 7.20 3.01
C PRO A 190 -48.16 6.77 3.74
N PHE A 191 -48.04 6.27 4.97
CA PHE A 191 -49.18 5.80 5.75
C PHE A 191 -50.15 6.94 6.11
N PHE A 192 -49.64 8.08 6.57
CA PHE A 192 -50.46 9.26 6.86
C PHE A 192 -51.05 9.87 5.59
N ALA A 193 -50.36 9.78 4.45
CA ALA A 193 -50.93 10.18 3.17
C ALA A 193 -52.17 9.33 2.80
N ALA A 194 -52.13 8.01 3.05
CA ALA A 194 -53.30 7.15 2.86
C ALA A 194 -54.47 7.56 3.76
N LEU A 195 -54.20 7.73 5.06
CA LEU A 195 -55.22 8.16 6.03
C LEU A 195 -55.84 9.51 5.67
N PHE A 196 -55.04 10.43 5.16
CA PHE A 196 -55.50 11.75 4.72
C PHE A 196 -56.45 11.64 3.51
N ILE A 197 -56.10 10.83 2.51
CA ILE A 197 -56.93 10.63 1.32
C ILE A 197 -58.26 9.99 1.69
N ASP A 198 -58.23 8.86 2.41
CA ASP A 198 -59.42 8.09 2.72
C ASP A 198 -60.33 8.79 3.74
N GLY A 199 -59.74 9.41 4.77
CA GLY A 199 -60.49 10.03 5.86
C GLY A 199 -60.90 11.49 5.63
N VAL A 200 -59.99 12.32 5.12
CA VAL A 200 -60.19 13.78 5.06
C VAL A 200 -60.68 14.23 3.69
N LEU A 201 -60.05 13.73 2.60
CA LEU A 201 -60.35 14.17 1.24
C LEU A 201 -61.73 13.66 0.77
N ILE A 202 -62.01 12.37 0.99
CA ILE A 202 -63.29 11.76 0.61
C ILE A 202 -64.40 12.15 1.60
N GLY A 203 -64.10 12.20 2.90
CA GLY A 203 -65.05 12.55 3.97
C GLY A 203 -65.41 14.04 4.08
N LYS A 204 -64.70 14.95 3.36
CA LYS A 204 -64.90 16.41 3.34
C LYS A 204 -64.94 17.09 4.73
N THR A 205 -64.16 16.60 5.70
CA THR A 205 -64.11 17.18 7.06
C THR A 205 -62.98 18.19 7.23
N VAL A 206 -63.29 19.49 7.12
CA VAL A 206 -62.30 20.58 7.17
C VAL A 206 -61.54 20.65 8.51
N THR A 207 -62.16 20.25 9.62
CA THR A 207 -61.53 20.31 10.95
C THR A 207 -60.35 19.36 11.11
N TRP A 208 -60.47 18.14 10.56
CA TRP A 208 -59.42 17.12 10.65
C TRP A 208 -58.20 17.46 9.78
N PHE A 209 -58.40 18.24 8.71
CA PHE A 209 -57.34 18.67 7.79
C PHE A 209 -56.16 19.34 8.52
N TYR A 210 -56.43 20.34 9.36
CA TYR A 210 -55.36 21.09 10.04
C TYR A 210 -54.62 20.25 11.08
N THR A 211 -55.31 19.34 11.78
CA THR A 211 -54.67 18.38 12.69
C THR A 211 -53.76 17.41 11.94
N PHE A 212 -54.18 16.88 10.79
CA PHE A 212 -53.33 16.01 9.96
C PHE A 212 -52.11 16.76 9.41
N LEU A 213 -52.29 18.00 8.94
CA LEU A 213 -51.19 18.83 8.49
C LEU A 213 -50.18 19.10 9.62
N GLY A 214 -50.66 19.42 10.82
CA GLY A 214 -49.81 19.58 12.01
C GLY A 214 -48.99 18.34 12.32
N VAL A 215 -49.62 17.14 12.30
CA VAL A 215 -48.91 15.86 12.51
C VAL A 215 -47.86 15.63 11.43
N LEU A 216 -48.18 15.84 10.15
CA LEU A 216 -47.23 15.65 9.06
C LEU A 216 -46.02 16.58 9.17
N VAL A 217 -46.24 17.86 9.52
CA VAL A 217 -45.16 18.82 9.76
C VAL A 217 -44.29 18.41 10.95
N THR A 218 -44.87 17.89 12.04
CA THR A 218 -44.08 17.38 13.16
C THR A 218 -43.24 16.16 12.78
N ILE A 219 -43.79 15.22 12.01
CA ILE A 219 -43.06 14.05 11.50
C ILE A 219 -41.89 14.51 10.61
N LEU A 220 -42.13 15.48 9.73
CA LEU A 220 -41.09 16.06 8.88
C LEU A 220 -39.99 16.74 9.72
N MET A 221 -40.35 17.50 10.76
CA MET A 221 -39.39 18.13 11.67
C MET A 221 -38.53 17.09 12.39
N PHE A 222 -39.14 16.01 12.91
CA PHE A 222 -38.42 14.90 13.51
C PHE A 222 -37.49 14.20 12.50
N TRP A 223 -37.96 13.97 11.28
CA TRP A 223 -37.14 13.37 10.22
C TRP A 223 -35.90 14.22 9.92
N ILE A 224 -36.05 15.54 9.75
CA ILE A 224 -34.93 16.46 9.54
C ILE A 224 -33.98 16.41 10.74
N PHE A 225 -34.50 16.46 11.97
CA PHE A 225 -33.69 16.40 13.20
C PHE A 225 -32.85 15.12 13.28
N PHE A 226 -33.46 13.95 13.07
CA PHE A 226 -32.75 12.68 13.11
C PHE A 226 -31.78 12.51 11.93
N ALA A 227 -32.10 13.05 10.75
CA ALA A 227 -31.21 13.03 9.59
C ALA A 227 -29.94 13.86 9.86
N VAL A 228 -30.08 15.05 10.45
CA VAL A 228 -28.94 15.89 10.87
C VAL A 228 -28.14 15.19 11.99
N LEU A 229 -28.81 14.61 12.99
CA LEU A 229 -28.16 13.89 14.07
C LEU A 229 -27.36 12.68 13.54
N LYS A 230 -27.93 11.89 12.63
CA LYS A 230 -27.27 10.79 11.93
C LYS A 230 -25.99 11.29 11.25
N LYS A 231 -26.07 12.33 10.41
CA LYS A 231 -24.92 12.86 9.67
C LYS A 231 -23.81 13.37 10.61
N ASN A 232 -24.17 14.01 11.72
CA ASN A 232 -23.19 14.46 12.72
C ASN A 232 -22.45 13.30 13.41
N ILE A 233 -23.16 12.23 13.75
CA ILE A 233 -22.54 11.03 14.36
C ILE A 233 -21.66 10.30 13.34
N LEU A 234 -22.12 10.21 12.08
CA LEU A 234 -21.36 9.63 10.97
C LEU A 234 -20.04 10.39 10.76
N LEU A 235 -20.08 11.72 10.77
CA LEU A 235 -18.90 12.57 10.64
C LEU A 235 -17.91 12.37 11.79
N LYS A 236 -18.39 12.27 13.03
CA LYS A 236 -17.54 11.96 14.20
C LYS A 236 -16.86 10.60 14.07
N LEU A 237 -17.62 9.57 13.66
CA LEU A 237 -17.11 8.23 13.45
C LEU A 237 -16.04 8.21 12.34
N LYS A 238 -16.30 8.90 11.22
CA LYS A 238 -15.38 9.02 10.09
C LYS A 238 -14.06 9.64 10.52
N ASN A 239 -14.10 10.82 11.16
CA ASN A 239 -12.89 11.51 11.59
C ASN A 239 -12.08 10.67 12.58
N LYS A 240 -12.75 10.00 13.53
CA LYS A 240 -12.09 9.13 14.51
C LYS A 240 -11.42 7.93 13.83
N LEU A 241 -12.12 7.24 12.93
CA LEU A 241 -11.57 6.10 12.19
C LEU A 241 -10.40 6.51 11.29
N THR A 242 -10.53 7.62 10.56
CA THR A 242 -9.45 8.15 9.70
C THR A 242 -8.20 8.45 10.53
N VAL A 243 -8.34 9.22 11.62
CA VAL A 243 -7.17 9.58 12.46
C VAL A 243 -6.50 8.35 13.07
N ILE A 244 -7.27 7.41 13.63
CA ILE A 244 -6.71 6.18 14.23
C ILE A 244 -6.04 5.31 13.16
N SER A 245 -6.70 5.13 12.01
CA SER A 245 -6.21 4.29 10.91
C SER A 245 -4.94 4.87 10.29
N ASP A 246 -4.90 6.18 10.06
CA ASP A 246 -3.75 6.86 9.46
C ASP A 246 -2.58 6.93 10.45
N TYR A 247 -2.84 7.21 11.73
CA TYR A 247 -1.82 7.17 12.78
C TYR A 247 -1.15 5.81 12.85
N ARG A 248 -1.95 4.73 12.91
CA ARG A 248 -1.40 3.36 12.96
C ARG A 248 -0.58 3.05 11.71
N LEU A 249 -1.10 3.35 10.51
CA LEU A 249 -0.39 3.08 9.26
C LEU A 249 0.93 3.85 9.19
N PHE A 250 0.92 5.12 9.56
CA PHE A 250 2.10 5.97 9.57
C PHE A 250 3.13 5.49 10.59
N GLN A 251 2.69 5.10 11.80
CA GLN A 251 3.55 4.52 12.81
C GLN A 251 4.20 3.21 12.33
N HIS A 252 3.44 2.34 11.67
CA HIS A 252 3.98 1.09 11.10
C HIS A 252 4.98 1.36 9.99
N LEU A 253 4.65 2.25 9.04
CA LEU A 253 5.57 2.66 7.97
C LEU A 253 6.92 3.12 8.52
N MET A 254 6.92 3.92 9.59
CA MET A 254 8.15 4.43 10.23
C MET A 254 8.98 3.36 10.95
N LYS A 255 8.43 2.18 11.21
CA LYS A 255 9.15 1.03 11.79
C LYS A 255 9.64 0.03 10.75
N LEU A 256 9.30 0.22 9.47
CA LEU A 256 9.76 -0.66 8.41
C LEU A 256 11.25 -0.48 8.14
N PRO A 257 11.96 -1.56 7.73
CA PRO A 257 13.39 -1.50 7.49
C PRO A 257 13.77 -0.54 6.37
N PHE A 258 14.99 -0.02 6.41
CA PHE A 258 15.48 0.94 5.41
C PHE A 258 15.45 0.42 3.97
N SER A 259 15.68 -0.87 3.75
CA SER A 259 15.57 -1.50 2.43
C SER A 259 14.18 -1.36 1.81
N PHE A 260 13.12 -1.29 2.63
CA PHE A 260 11.77 -1.03 2.15
C PHE A 260 11.62 0.38 1.57
N TRP A 261 12.34 1.36 2.13
CA TRP A 261 12.32 2.77 1.75
C TRP A 261 13.16 3.09 0.52
N GLU A 262 14.31 2.44 0.36
CA GLU A 262 15.23 2.72 -0.76
C GLU A 262 14.70 2.21 -2.10
N GLN A 263 13.89 1.15 -2.08
CA GLN A 263 13.39 0.49 -3.28
C GLN A 263 12.13 1.15 -3.89
N ARG A 264 11.51 2.14 -3.23
CA ARG A 264 10.18 2.64 -3.60
C ARG A 264 10.15 4.16 -3.75
N GLU A 265 9.37 4.61 -4.73
CA GLU A 265 9.13 6.03 -4.95
C GLU A 265 8.15 6.65 -3.94
N LEU A 266 8.24 7.97 -3.75
CA LEU A 266 7.36 8.72 -2.87
C LEU A 266 5.86 8.54 -3.22
N ALA A 267 5.54 8.47 -4.51
CA ALA A 267 4.18 8.30 -5.03
C ALA A 267 3.53 6.98 -4.56
N PHE A 268 4.34 5.95 -4.30
CA PHE A 268 3.84 4.70 -3.73
C PHE A 268 3.24 4.95 -2.34
N TYR A 269 3.95 5.65 -1.46
CA TYR A 269 3.50 5.90 -0.08
C TYR A 269 2.27 6.81 -0.05
N GLU A 270 2.28 7.87 -0.86
CA GLU A 270 1.15 8.80 -0.97
C GLU A 270 -0.13 8.04 -1.36
N SER A 271 -0.08 7.19 -2.39
CA SER A 271 -1.24 6.41 -2.81
C SER A 271 -1.76 5.49 -1.70
N ARG A 272 -0.89 4.95 -0.83
CA ARG A 272 -1.31 4.02 0.24
C ARG A 272 -1.97 4.76 1.40
N ILE A 273 -1.47 5.94 1.74
CA ILE A 273 -2.07 6.82 2.75
C ILE A 273 -3.44 7.30 2.24
N GLU A 274 -3.52 7.74 0.99
CA GLU A 274 -4.78 8.18 0.37
C GLU A 274 -5.81 7.05 0.34
N LYS A 275 -5.40 5.84 -0.08
CA LYS A 275 -6.26 4.64 -0.08
C LYS A 275 -6.74 4.28 1.32
N ASN A 276 -5.90 4.41 2.34
CA ASN A 276 -6.30 4.16 3.74
C ASN A 276 -7.39 5.13 4.23
N ALA A 277 -7.27 6.41 3.86
CA ALA A 277 -8.28 7.40 4.14
C ALA A 277 -9.58 7.12 3.36
N GLN A 278 -9.49 6.71 2.09
CA GLN A 278 -10.63 6.36 1.25
C GLN A 278 -11.39 5.14 1.79
N ILE A 279 -10.68 4.10 2.26
CA ILE A 279 -11.28 2.94 2.93
C ILE A 279 -12.15 3.38 4.11
N SER A 280 -11.64 4.31 4.92
CA SER A 280 -12.36 4.82 6.10
C SER A 280 -13.61 5.62 5.71
N ARG A 281 -13.53 6.42 4.64
CA ARG A 281 -14.68 7.16 4.09
C ARG A 281 -15.76 6.21 3.59
N PHE A 282 -15.40 5.23 2.77
CA PHE A 282 -16.36 4.27 2.20
C PHE A 282 -17.07 3.45 3.28
N LEU A 283 -16.32 2.94 4.27
CA LEU A 283 -16.90 2.16 5.38
C LEU A 283 -17.91 2.96 6.20
N THR A 284 -17.68 4.27 6.35
CA THR A 284 -18.48 5.11 7.24
C THR A 284 -19.62 5.82 6.51
N GLU A 285 -19.39 6.35 5.31
CA GLU A 285 -20.36 7.17 4.56
C GLU A 285 -21.24 6.32 3.66
N GLU A 286 -20.67 5.39 2.89
CA GLU A 286 -21.43 4.65 1.88
C GLU A 286 -22.00 3.34 2.45
N TYR A 287 -21.16 2.54 3.11
CA TYR A 287 -21.56 1.20 3.55
C TYR A 287 -22.59 1.21 4.67
N ILE A 288 -22.42 2.07 5.69
CA ILE A 288 -23.42 2.23 6.75
C ILE A 288 -24.72 2.76 6.16
N GLU A 289 -24.68 3.76 5.28
CA GLU A 289 -25.90 4.30 4.67
C GLU A 289 -26.66 3.24 3.88
N MET A 290 -25.96 2.45 3.05
CA MET A 290 -26.54 1.32 2.31
C MET A 290 -27.24 0.30 3.23
N LEU A 291 -26.61 -0.08 4.35
CA LEU A 291 -27.23 -1.00 5.32
C LEU A 291 -28.50 -0.40 5.95
N LEU A 292 -28.46 0.89 6.30
CA LEU A 292 -29.58 1.57 6.92
C LEU A 292 -30.75 1.78 5.96
N GLU A 293 -30.47 2.15 4.70
CA GLU A 293 -31.50 2.25 3.64
C GLU A 293 -32.13 0.88 3.37
N GLY A 294 -31.32 -0.18 3.30
CA GLY A 294 -31.79 -1.55 3.13
C GLY A 294 -32.76 -1.99 4.23
N PHE A 295 -32.48 -1.64 5.49
CA PHE A 295 -33.40 -1.91 6.60
C PHE A 295 -34.75 -1.20 6.43
N SER A 296 -34.74 0.08 6.02
CA SER A 296 -35.98 0.83 5.77
C SER A 296 -36.81 0.24 4.63
N ALA A 297 -36.15 -0.27 3.57
CA ALA A 297 -36.81 -0.92 2.46
C ALA A 297 -37.49 -2.23 2.86
N VAL A 298 -36.85 -3.03 3.73
CA VAL A 298 -37.46 -4.26 4.28
C VAL A 298 -38.74 -3.94 5.05
N LEU A 299 -38.73 -2.90 5.89
CA LEU A 299 -39.93 -2.46 6.59
C LEU A 299 -41.04 -2.03 5.62
N CYS A 300 -40.72 -1.19 4.63
CA CYS A 300 -41.69 -0.81 3.59
C CYS A 300 -42.27 -2.01 2.84
N LEU A 301 -41.44 -3.01 2.51
CA LEU A 301 -41.88 -4.22 1.81
C LEU A 301 -42.89 -5.03 2.64
N LEU A 302 -42.67 -5.14 3.95
CA LEU A 302 -43.61 -5.80 4.87
C LEU A 302 -44.96 -5.07 4.94
N PHE A 303 -44.95 -3.73 4.93
CA PHE A 303 -46.18 -2.93 4.90
C PHE A 303 -46.95 -3.09 3.59
N VAL A 304 -46.26 -3.05 2.44
CA VAL A 304 -46.88 -3.28 1.12
C VAL A 304 -47.49 -4.69 1.05
N GLY A 305 -46.80 -5.70 1.58
CA GLY A 305 -47.32 -7.07 1.65
C GLY A 305 -48.56 -7.25 2.52
N ASN A 306 -48.73 -6.42 3.54
CA ASN A 306 -49.94 -6.38 4.37
C ASN A 306 -51.13 -5.82 3.58
N TYR A 307 -50.92 -4.81 2.73
CA TYR A 307 -51.99 -4.27 1.87
C TYR A 307 -52.36 -5.22 0.73
N SER A 308 -51.37 -5.72 -0.01
CA SER A 308 -51.62 -6.63 -1.14
C SER A 308 -50.41 -7.52 -1.42
N ARG A 309 -50.63 -8.84 -1.40
CA ARG A 309 -49.63 -9.84 -1.81
C ARG A 309 -49.20 -9.68 -3.27
N LYS A 310 -50.10 -9.21 -4.15
CA LYS A 310 -49.80 -9.01 -5.59
C LYS A 310 -48.79 -7.87 -5.79
N LEU A 311 -48.97 -6.75 -5.11
CA LEU A 311 -48.06 -5.59 -5.22
C LEU A 311 -46.68 -5.87 -4.60
N MET A 312 -46.64 -6.63 -3.49
CA MET A 312 -45.38 -7.08 -2.90
C MET A 312 -44.56 -7.93 -3.87
N LEU A 313 -45.21 -8.83 -4.63
CA LEU A 313 -44.53 -9.66 -5.64
C LEU A 313 -43.89 -8.78 -6.72
N VAL A 314 -44.59 -7.73 -7.19
CA VAL A 314 -44.04 -6.77 -8.16
C VAL A 314 -42.79 -6.10 -7.61
N SER A 315 -42.83 -5.59 -6.37
CA SER A 315 -41.64 -5.00 -5.73
C SER A 315 -40.49 -6.01 -5.60
N LEU A 316 -40.79 -7.27 -5.24
CA LEU A 316 -39.79 -8.33 -5.10
C LEU A 316 -39.14 -8.71 -6.44
N CYS A 317 -39.93 -8.81 -7.51
CA CYS A 317 -39.43 -9.02 -8.87
C CYS A 317 -38.51 -7.89 -9.31
N MET A 318 -38.84 -6.64 -8.99
CA MET A 318 -37.99 -5.49 -9.30
C MET A 318 -36.68 -5.48 -8.50
N ILE A 319 -36.72 -5.85 -7.21
CA ILE A 319 -35.50 -6.04 -6.41
C ILE A 319 -34.63 -7.15 -7.03
N GLY A 320 -35.23 -8.27 -7.44
CA GLY A 320 -34.54 -9.36 -8.12
C GLY A 320 -33.91 -8.92 -9.44
N PHE A 321 -34.62 -8.11 -10.23
CA PHE A 321 -34.09 -7.49 -11.45
C PHE A 321 -32.87 -6.61 -11.16
N TYR A 322 -32.93 -5.77 -10.11
CA TYR A 322 -31.78 -4.93 -9.70
C TYR A 322 -30.61 -5.73 -9.16
N ALA A 323 -30.85 -6.86 -8.48
CA ALA A 323 -29.80 -7.76 -8.03
C ALA A 323 -29.15 -8.54 -9.20
N PHE A 324 -29.91 -8.79 -10.28
CA PHE A 324 -29.43 -9.51 -11.46
C PHE A 324 -28.54 -8.64 -12.37
N LEU A 325 -28.88 -7.37 -12.57
CA LEU A 325 -28.11 -6.42 -13.39
C LEU A 325 -26.58 -6.41 -13.08
N PRO A 326 -26.13 -6.27 -11.82
CA PRO A 326 -24.71 -6.25 -11.51
C PRO A 326 -24.05 -7.60 -11.78
N LEU A 327 -24.73 -8.73 -11.60
CA LEU A 327 -24.14 -10.06 -11.89
C LEU A 327 -23.75 -10.21 -13.36
N LEU A 328 -24.52 -9.60 -14.27
CA LEU A 328 -24.29 -9.65 -15.70
C LEU A 328 -23.07 -8.81 -16.13
N PHE A 329 -22.94 -7.60 -15.55
CA PHE A 329 -21.90 -6.64 -15.94
C PHE A 329 -20.67 -6.62 -15.01
N TRP A 330 -20.71 -7.30 -13.86
CA TRP A 330 -19.67 -7.31 -12.82
C TRP A 330 -18.28 -7.49 -13.41
N LYS A 331 -18.08 -8.61 -14.13
CA LYS A 331 -16.76 -8.99 -14.64
C LYS A 331 -16.20 -7.96 -15.61
N SER A 332 -17.05 -7.23 -16.32
CA SER A 332 -16.62 -6.19 -17.26
C SER A 332 -16.22 -4.91 -16.51
N ILE A 333 -17.11 -4.37 -15.65
CA ILE A 333 -16.87 -3.12 -14.91
C ILE A 333 -15.59 -3.23 -14.09
N SER A 334 -15.45 -4.30 -13.31
CA SER A 334 -14.28 -4.51 -12.46
C SER A 334 -12.95 -4.53 -13.22
N LEU A 335 -12.92 -5.10 -14.43
CA LEU A 335 -11.70 -5.13 -15.26
C LEU A 335 -11.34 -3.74 -15.78
N TRP A 336 -12.32 -2.96 -16.25
CA TRP A 336 -12.07 -1.61 -16.77
C TRP A 336 -11.65 -0.65 -15.67
N VAL A 337 -12.29 -0.73 -14.50
CA VAL A 337 -11.92 0.07 -13.32
C VAL A 337 -10.48 -0.23 -12.89
N GLN A 338 -10.09 -1.51 -12.80
CA GLN A 338 -8.70 -1.87 -12.46
C GLN A 338 -7.70 -1.38 -13.50
N LYS A 339 -8.05 -1.45 -14.79
CA LYS A 339 -7.20 -0.97 -15.88
C LYS A 339 -7.04 0.56 -15.86
N ALA A 340 -8.10 1.29 -15.51
CA ALA A 340 -8.06 2.74 -15.34
C ALA A 340 -7.14 3.14 -14.18
N GLU A 341 -7.31 2.49 -13.02
CA GLU A 341 -6.47 2.70 -11.83
C GLU A 341 -4.98 2.46 -12.11
N HIS A 342 -4.66 1.41 -12.87
CA HIS A 342 -3.28 1.10 -13.28
C HIS A 342 -2.68 2.17 -14.20
N ARG A 343 -3.43 2.61 -15.22
CA ARG A 343 -2.98 3.68 -16.14
C ARG A 343 -2.80 5.01 -15.42
N LYS A 344 -3.68 5.33 -14.46
CA LYS A 344 -3.56 6.51 -13.60
C LYS A 344 -2.26 6.49 -12.76
N GLY A 345 -1.85 5.31 -12.28
CA GLY A 345 -0.56 5.13 -11.62
C GLY A 345 0.63 5.52 -12.51
N ARG A 346 0.66 5.01 -13.75
CA ARG A 346 1.72 5.36 -14.73
C ARG A 346 1.73 6.83 -15.13
N LEU A 347 0.56 7.45 -15.23
CA LEU A 347 0.44 8.90 -15.45
C LEU A 347 1.09 9.68 -14.30
N THR A 348 0.75 9.32 -13.07
CA THR A 348 1.29 9.97 -11.86
C THR A 348 2.81 9.85 -11.81
N GLU A 349 3.35 8.66 -12.07
CA GLU A 349 4.79 8.41 -12.17
C GLU A 349 5.45 9.29 -13.25
N ALA A 350 4.89 9.34 -14.46
CA ALA A 350 5.43 10.16 -15.56
C ALA A 350 5.41 11.65 -15.21
N VAL A 351 4.36 12.15 -14.56
CA VAL A 351 4.28 13.55 -14.12
C VAL A 351 5.40 13.87 -13.12
N PHE A 352 5.57 13.06 -12.07
CA PHE A 352 6.62 13.27 -11.08
C PHE A 352 8.03 13.09 -11.68
N GLY A 353 8.21 12.14 -12.59
CA GLY A 353 9.45 11.94 -13.33
C GLY A 353 9.85 13.18 -14.14
N GLY A 354 8.90 13.78 -14.86
CA GLY A 354 9.11 15.03 -15.59
C GLY A 354 9.40 16.22 -14.69
N MET A 355 8.72 16.31 -13.55
CA MET A 355 8.98 17.34 -12.55
C MET A 355 10.39 17.24 -11.96
N LYS A 356 10.87 16.02 -11.66
CA LYS A 356 12.25 15.79 -11.23
C LYS A 356 13.26 16.13 -12.34
N ALA A 357 12.94 15.82 -13.59
CA ALA A 357 13.81 16.01 -14.75
C ALA A 357 13.64 17.38 -15.44
N THR A 358 12.92 18.34 -14.85
CA THR A 358 12.59 19.61 -15.52
C THR A 358 13.82 20.39 -15.98
N ALA A 359 14.91 20.38 -15.20
CA ALA A 359 16.15 21.04 -15.60
C ALA A 359 16.74 20.43 -16.87
N SER A 360 16.75 19.09 -16.97
CA SER A 360 17.24 18.37 -18.15
C SER A 360 16.32 18.55 -19.35
N LEU A 361 15.01 18.54 -19.15
CA LEU A 361 14.02 18.78 -20.21
C LEU A 361 14.17 20.19 -20.80
N LYS A 362 14.34 21.21 -19.95
CA LYS A 362 14.60 22.59 -20.38
C LYS A 362 15.93 22.76 -21.09
N ALA A 363 16.98 22.08 -20.61
CA ALA A 363 18.29 22.11 -21.27
C ALA A 363 18.26 21.45 -22.65
N ALA A 364 17.42 20.42 -22.82
CA ALA A 364 17.23 19.72 -24.09
C ALA A 364 16.21 20.38 -25.03
N GLY A 365 15.40 21.34 -24.55
CA GLY A 365 14.27 21.90 -25.30
C GLY A 365 13.17 20.89 -25.62
N ALA A 366 13.06 19.83 -24.80
CA ALA A 366 12.19 18.67 -25.04
C ALA A 366 10.87 18.75 -24.26
N GLU A 367 10.47 19.93 -23.78
CA GLU A 367 9.27 20.08 -22.95
C GLU A 367 8.00 19.64 -23.69
N ASN A 368 7.86 20.04 -24.96
CA ASN A 368 6.67 19.71 -25.76
C ASN A 368 6.56 18.20 -26.05
N ASP A 369 7.68 17.53 -26.33
CA ASP A 369 7.70 16.08 -26.54
C ASP A 369 7.32 15.34 -25.25
N TYR A 370 7.84 15.80 -24.11
CA TYR A 370 7.53 15.20 -22.82
C TYR A 370 6.08 15.44 -22.41
N VAL A 371 5.56 16.65 -22.62
CA VAL A 371 4.15 16.98 -22.39
C VAL A 371 3.26 16.13 -23.29
N SER A 372 3.61 15.96 -24.57
CA SER A 372 2.86 15.09 -25.49
C SER A 372 2.82 13.64 -25.00
N ARG A 373 3.91 13.14 -24.43
CA ARG A 373 3.95 11.81 -23.80
C ARG A 373 3.04 11.72 -22.57
N ILE A 374 3.03 12.74 -21.70
CA ILE A 374 2.09 12.82 -20.56
C ILE A 374 0.65 12.83 -21.06
N MET A 375 0.34 13.62 -22.09
CA MET A 375 -0.99 13.68 -22.70
C MET A 375 -1.42 12.33 -23.25
N GLY A 376 -0.51 11.53 -23.81
CA GLY A 376 -0.78 10.15 -24.22
C GLY A 376 -1.19 9.25 -23.04
N TYR A 377 -0.50 9.34 -21.90
CA TYR A 377 -0.89 8.61 -20.68
C TYR A 377 -2.23 9.09 -20.11
N LEU A 378 -2.47 10.41 -20.13
CA LEU A 378 -3.71 11.01 -19.68
C LEU A 378 -4.89 10.56 -20.56
N ALA A 379 -4.74 10.63 -21.88
CA ALA A 379 -5.73 10.16 -22.84
C ALA A 379 -6.03 8.67 -22.63
N GLY A 380 -5.00 7.84 -22.43
CA GLY A 380 -5.18 6.42 -22.13
C GLY A 380 -5.88 6.15 -20.80
N SER A 381 -5.62 6.94 -19.76
CA SER A 381 -6.30 6.84 -18.47
C SER A 381 -7.77 7.22 -18.60
N LEU A 382 -8.04 8.37 -19.20
CA LEU A 382 -9.40 8.87 -19.46
C LEU A 382 -10.20 7.91 -20.35
N GLU A 383 -9.60 7.32 -21.37
CA GLU A 383 -10.26 6.33 -22.23
C GLU A 383 -10.74 5.11 -21.43
N SER A 384 -9.91 4.62 -20.49
CA SER A 384 -10.25 3.44 -19.67
C SER A 384 -11.31 3.77 -18.62
N GLU A 385 -11.20 4.95 -18.01
CA GLU A 385 -12.18 5.48 -17.06
C GLU A 385 -13.53 5.73 -17.75
N GLN A 386 -13.53 6.37 -18.92
CA GLN A 386 -14.74 6.61 -19.70
C GLN A 386 -15.43 5.32 -20.14
N LYS A 387 -14.68 4.25 -20.46
CA LYS A 387 -15.26 2.93 -20.76
C LYS A 387 -15.97 2.32 -19.55
N ALA A 388 -15.38 2.43 -18.36
CA ALA A 388 -16.02 1.99 -17.11
C ALA A 388 -17.27 2.83 -16.81
N GLU A 389 -17.17 4.15 -16.93
CA GLU A 389 -18.28 5.08 -16.69
C GLU A 389 -19.41 4.95 -17.69
N ARG A 390 -19.13 4.69 -18.98
CA ARG A 390 -20.19 4.45 -19.97
C ARG A 390 -21.02 3.25 -19.57
N LEU A 391 -20.38 2.17 -19.11
CA LEU A 391 -21.06 0.98 -18.65
C LEU A 391 -21.87 1.25 -17.37
N GLN A 392 -21.30 2.02 -16.44
CA GLN A 392 -22.00 2.47 -15.22
C GLN A 392 -23.21 3.36 -15.55
N ARG A 393 -23.06 4.34 -16.46
CA ARG A 393 -24.16 5.22 -16.89
C ARG A 393 -25.30 4.45 -17.53
N VAL A 394 -25.00 3.44 -18.35
CA VAL A 394 -26.03 2.56 -18.93
C VAL A 394 -26.79 1.84 -17.82
N LEU A 395 -26.11 1.33 -16.79
CA LEU A 395 -26.76 0.73 -15.63
C LEU A 395 -27.62 1.74 -14.86
N ASP A 396 -27.09 2.92 -14.57
CA ASP A 396 -27.79 3.95 -13.81
C ASP A 396 -29.07 4.40 -14.52
N VAL A 397 -29.02 4.62 -15.84
CA VAL A 397 -30.20 4.96 -16.67
C VAL A 397 -31.19 3.79 -16.72
N THR A 398 -30.71 2.55 -16.78
CA THR A 398 -31.57 1.35 -16.75
C THR A 398 -32.30 1.24 -15.40
N VAL A 399 -31.62 1.52 -14.28
CA VAL A 399 -32.20 1.49 -12.93
C VAL A 399 -33.18 2.63 -12.71
N SER A 400 -32.85 3.85 -13.14
CA SER A 400 -33.78 4.97 -13.02
C SER A 400 -35.03 4.78 -13.88
N GLY A 401 -34.88 4.37 -15.15
CA GLY A 401 -36.02 4.16 -16.03
C GLY A 401 -36.93 3.01 -15.59
N SER A 402 -36.34 1.92 -15.09
CA SER A 402 -37.10 0.80 -14.53
C SER A 402 -37.84 1.15 -13.24
N ARG A 403 -37.35 2.13 -12.45
CA ARG A 403 -38.07 2.64 -11.27
C ARG A 403 -39.37 3.33 -11.67
N ASP A 404 -39.34 4.16 -12.71
CA ASP A 404 -40.52 4.86 -13.21
C ASP A 404 -41.53 3.87 -13.80
N ILE A 405 -41.05 2.89 -14.58
CA ILE A 405 -41.89 1.80 -15.11
C ILE A 405 -42.55 1.01 -13.98
N ALA A 406 -41.81 0.66 -12.92
CA ALA A 406 -42.36 -0.02 -11.78
C ALA A 406 -43.41 0.82 -11.04
N GLY A 407 -43.20 2.14 -10.91
CA GLY A 407 -44.19 3.06 -10.38
C GLY A 407 -45.49 3.04 -11.19
N ILE A 408 -45.40 3.05 -12.53
CA ILE A 408 -46.56 2.94 -13.43
C ILE A 408 -47.25 1.58 -13.29
N LEU A 409 -46.49 0.48 -13.22
CA LEU A 409 -47.05 -0.86 -13.05
C LEU A 409 -47.80 -1.02 -11.72
N VAL A 410 -47.22 -0.54 -10.61
CA VAL A 410 -47.89 -0.54 -9.30
C VAL A 410 -49.14 0.33 -9.34
N LEU A 411 -49.10 1.47 -10.02
CA LEU A 411 -50.27 2.33 -10.19
C LEU A 411 -51.37 1.64 -11.00
N MET A 412 -51.05 0.99 -12.11
CA MET A 412 -52.03 0.31 -12.97
C MET A 412 -52.66 -0.89 -12.28
N LEU A 413 -51.83 -1.79 -11.72
CA LEU A 413 -52.31 -2.97 -10.99
C LEU A 413 -53.09 -2.56 -9.74
N GLY A 414 -52.61 -1.54 -9.03
CA GLY A 414 -53.29 -1.04 -7.86
C GLY A 414 -54.60 -0.30 -8.17
N ALA A 415 -54.70 0.38 -9.31
CA ALA A 415 -55.95 0.99 -9.77
C ALA A 415 -57.02 -0.08 -10.09
N ASP A 416 -56.64 -1.16 -10.77
CA ASP A 416 -57.50 -2.32 -11.01
C ASP A 416 -58.02 -2.90 -9.69
N MET A 417 -57.12 -3.15 -8.72
CA MET A 417 -57.48 -3.60 -7.38
C MET A 417 -58.38 -2.63 -6.61
N THR A 418 -58.25 -1.32 -6.87
CA THR A 418 -59.10 -0.27 -6.28
C THR A 418 -60.50 -0.28 -6.92
N MET A 419 -60.60 -0.51 -8.23
CA MET A 419 -61.88 -0.65 -8.94
C MET A 419 -62.65 -1.90 -8.50
N GLU A 420 -61.94 -3.00 -8.21
CA GLU A 420 -62.51 -4.22 -7.61
C GLU A 420 -62.93 -4.03 -6.14
N GLY A 421 -62.56 -2.91 -5.50
CA GLY A 421 -62.87 -2.60 -4.11
C GLY A 421 -62.00 -3.32 -3.08
N THR A 422 -60.91 -3.97 -3.50
CA THR A 422 -59.98 -4.69 -2.60
C THR A 422 -59.01 -3.75 -1.88
N LEU A 423 -58.73 -2.58 -2.47
CA LEU A 423 -57.79 -1.58 -1.98
C LEU A 423 -58.47 -0.21 -1.95
N SER A 424 -58.15 0.64 -0.97
CA SER A 424 -58.60 2.05 -0.98
C SER A 424 -57.69 2.93 -1.87
N ILE A 425 -58.20 4.09 -2.25
CA ILE A 425 -57.41 5.09 -3.01
C ILE A 425 -56.21 5.55 -2.17
N GLY A 426 -56.37 5.75 -0.86
CA GLY A 426 -55.28 6.09 0.04
C GLY A 426 -54.21 5.00 0.12
N GLN A 427 -54.62 3.74 0.28
CA GLN A 427 -53.71 2.59 0.29
C GLN A 427 -52.91 2.47 -1.01
N LEU A 428 -53.53 2.75 -2.16
CA LEU A 428 -52.85 2.76 -3.46
C LEU A 428 -51.71 3.79 -3.48
N VAL A 429 -51.99 5.02 -3.07
CA VAL A 429 -50.98 6.09 -3.01
C VAL A 429 -49.84 5.72 -2.05
N SER A 430 -50.16 5.15 -0.88
CA SER A 430 -49.13 4.65 0.03
C SER A 430 -48.28 3.55 -0.59
N CYS A 431 -48.87 2.61 -1.34
CA CYS A 431 -48.13 1.55 -2.02
C CYS A 431 -47.17 2.11 -3.07
N VAL A 432 -47.60 3.12 -3.86
CA VAL A 432 -46.74 3.79 -4.84
C VAL A 432 -45.56 4.47 -4.15
N MET A 433 -45.79 5.23 -3.07
CA MET A 433 -44.72 5.92 -2.33
C MET A 433 -43.76 4.93 -1.65
N MET A 434 -44.27 3.89 -1.00
CA MET A 434 -43.45 2.86 -0.36
C MET A 434 -42.63 2.07 -1.38
N THR A 435 -43.20 1.75 -2.55
CA THR A 435 -42.47 1.10 -3.64
C THR A 435 -41.31 1.98 -4.13
N ALA A 436 -41.51 3.30 -4.24
CA ALA A 436 -40.44 4.22 -4.61
C ALA A 436 -39.27 4.18 -3.60
N VAL A 437 -39.55 4.11 -2.29
CA VAL A 437 -38.53 3.97 -1.25
C VAL A 437 -37.79 2.63 -1.36
N ILE A 438 -38.51 1.53 -1.60
CA ILE A 438 -37.91 0.19 -1.80
C ILE A 438 -36.95 0.19 -3.00
N LEU A 439 -37.39 0.74 -4.14
CA LEU A 439 -36.58 0.80 -5.36
C LEU A 439 -35.44 1.82 -5.28
N LYS A 440 -35.55 2.83 -4.41
CA LYS A 440 -34.44 3.73 -4.07
C LYS A 440 -33.32 2.94 -3.39
N ALA A 441 -33.61 2.26 -2.29
CA ALA A 441 -32.63 1.49 -1.53
C ALA A 441 -31.98 0.37 -2.36
N ALA A 442 -32.77 -0.33 -3.18
CA ALA A 442 -32.24 -1.36 -4.07
C ALA A 442 -31.34 -0.78 -5.19
N GLY A 443 -31.65 0.43 -5.68
CA GLY A 443 -30.79 1.15 -6.62
C GLY A 443 -29.49 1.65 -6.00
N GLU A 444 -29.52 2.15 -4.76
CA GLU A 444 -28.30 2.58 -4.07
C GLU A 444 -27.37 1.40 -3.74
N PHE A 445 -27.93 0.24 -3.40
CA PHE A 445 -27.13 -0.97 -3.28
C PHE A 445 -26.35 -1.25 -4.57
N LEU A 446 -26.97 -1.10 -5.74
CA LEU A 446 -26.31 -1.31 -7.02
C LEU A 446 -25.15 -0.33 -7.26
N THR A 447 -25.36 0.96 -7.00
CA THR A 447 -24.35 1.99 -7.21
C THR A 447 -23.15 1.82 -6.27
N HIS A 448 -23.38 1.46 -5.01
CA HIS A 448 -22.31 1.25 -4.03
C HIS A 448 -21.67 -0.14 -4.10
N PHE A 449 -22.29 -1.11 -4.78
CA PHE A 449 -21.76 -2.46 -4.93
C PHE A 449 -20.40 -2.49 -5.65
N THR A 450 -20.21 -1.62 -6.65
CA THR A 450 -18.92 -1.46 -7.34
C THR A 450 -17.86 -0.92 -6.39
N GLY A 451 -18.23 0.07 -5.56
CA GLY A 451 -17.38 0.62 -4.53
C GLY A 451 -16.94 -0.40 -3.47
N LEU A 452 -17.77 -1.41 -3.15
CA LEU A 452 -17.40 -2.50 -2.24
C LEU A 452 -16.23 -3.33 -2.79
N GLN A 453 -16.14 -3.49 -4.11
CA GLN A 453 -15.02 -4.20 -4.74
C GLN A 453 -13.74 -3.38 -4.71
N PHE A 454 -13.86 -2.08 -4.97
CA PHE A 454 -12.77 -1.14 -4.84
C PHE A 454 -12.23 -1.15 -3.41
N LEU A 455 -13.13 -1.06 -2.42
CA LEU A 455 -12.80 -1.18 -1.01
C LEU A 455 -12.05 -2.47 -0.71
N LYS A 456 -12.52 -3.62 -1.20
CA LYS A 456 -11.83 -4.90 -0.99
C LYS A 456 -10.41 -4.89 -1.58
N ASN A 457 -10.23 -4.34 -2.78
CA ASN A 457 -8.92 -4.28 -3.44
C ASN A 457 -7.96 -3.30 -2.75
N ASP A 458 -8.45 -2.13 -2.34
CA ASP A 458 -7.67 -1.14 -1.61
C ASP A 458 -7.31 -1.61 -0.21
N MET A 459 -8.24 -2.27 0.47
CA MET A 459 -7.99 -2.87 1.76
C MET A 459 -6.89 -3.93 1.66
N LYS A 460 -6.89 -4.78 0.63
CA LYS A 460 -5.77 -5.71 0.36
C LYS A 460 -4.45 -4.94 0.18
N ARG A 461 -4.43 -3.96 -0.72
CA ARG A 461 -3.25 -3.11 -1.01
C ARG A 461 -2.68 -2.41 0.22
N VAL A 462 -3.53 -1.98 1.16
CA VAL A 462 -3.07 -1.39 2.42
C VAL A 462 -2.64 -2.46 3.42
N ASP A 463 -3.39 -3.57 3.52
CA ASP A 463 -3.06 -4.76 4.35
C ASP A 463 -1.69 -5.35 3.99
N ASP A 464 -1.28 -5.24 2.72
CA ASP A 464 0.03 -5.69 2.25
C ASP A 464 1.19 -5.01 2.99
N ILE A 465 1.06 -3.72 3.35
CA ILE A 465 2.07 -2.99 4.13
C ILE A 465 2.18 -3.58 5.56
N TRP A 466 1.06 -4.02 6.13
CA TRP A 466 1.01 -4.58 7.47
C TRP A 466 1.67 -5.95 7.60
N ARG A 467 1.89 -6.65 6.48
CA ARG A 467 2.53 -7.97 6.46
C ARG A 467 4.05 -7.92 6.48
N PHE A 468 4.64 -6.75 6.24
CA PHE A 468 6.08 -6.60 6.32
C PHE A 468 6.55 -6.60 7.79
N CYS A 469 7.57 -7.42 8.08
CA CYS A 469 8.21 -7.48 9.38
C CYS A 469 8.76 -6.10 9.78
N GLU A 470 8.50 -5.70 11.03
CA GLU A 470 9.09 -4.49 11.61
C GLU A 470 10.62 -4.68 11.75
N GLU A 471 11.37 -3.58 11.66
CA GLU A 471 12.83 -3.54 11.85
C GLU A 471 13.27 -4.21 13.16
N LYS A 472 12.45 -4.17 14.22
CA LYS A 472 12.72 -4.83 15.52
C LYS A 472 12.89 -6.35 15.42
N GLU A 473 12.24 -7.01 14.46
CA GLU A 473 12.41 -8.46 14.26
C GLU A 473 13.75 -8.79 13.61
N ILE A 474 14.34 -7.84 12.89
CA ILE A 474 15.68 -7.96 12.29
C ILE A 474 16.76 -7.90 13.38
N PHE A 475 16.61 -7.00 14.35
CA PHE A 475 17.46 -6.95 15.55
C PHE A 475 17.40 -8.23 16.39
N ARG A 476 16.39 -9.10 16.23
CA ARG A 476 16.28 -10.36 16.99
C ARG A 476 16.78 -11.61 16.26
N ARG A 477 17.05 -11.55 14.96
CA ARG A 477 17.52 -12.74 14.22
C ARG A 477 19.01 -12.96 14.46
N PRO A 478 19.42 -14.09 15.06
CA PRO A 478 20.82 -14.50 14.95
C PRO A 478 21.13 -14.81 13.48
N ALA A 479 22.33 -14.44 13.04
CA ALA A 479 22.88 -14.85 11.76
C ALA A 479 23.30 -16.33 11.86
N ASP A 480 22.34 -17.24 11.74
CA ASP A 480 22.64 -18.68 11.65
C ASP A 480 22.67 -19.11 10.17
N PRO A 481 23.83 -19.49 9.61
CA PRO A 481 23.94 -19.97 8.23
C PRO A 481 23.45 -21.41 8.04
N GLN A 482 22.96 -22.12 9.07
CA GLN A 482 22.80 -23.58 9.00
C GLN A 482 21.36 -24.14 9.03
N VAL A 483 20.32 -23.35 8.74
CA VAL A 483 18.99 -23.94 8.47
C VAL A 483 18.85 -24.32 6.99
N GLU A 484 19.82 -25.09 6.49
CA GLU A 484 19.63 -26.05 5.40
C GLU A 484 19.96 -27.42 5.98
N GLU A 485 19.02 -28.00 6.73
CA GLU A 485 19.09 -29.42 7.05
C GLU A 485 17.78 -30.13 6.70
N SER A 486 17.95 -31.11 5.82
CA SER A 486 17.27 -32.40 5.76
C SER A 486 15.74 -32.39 5.73
N VAL A 487 15.20 -32.40 4.52
CA VAL A 487 14.11 -33.33 4.23
C VAL A 487 14.68 -34.34 3.25
N GLU A 488 15.48 -35.27 3.79
CA GLU A 488 15.69 -36.56 3.12
C GLU A 488 14.37 -37.31 3.19
N ASP A 489 13.89 -37.70 2.02
CA ASP A 489 12.81 -38.66 1.85
C ASP A 489 13.19 -39.95 2.60
N THR A 490 12.62 -40.16 3.78
CA THR A 490 12.59 -41.48 4.42
C THR A 490 11.22 -42.07 4.16
N GLU A 491 11.22 -43.08 3.28
CA GLU A 491 10.15 -44.05 3.12
C GLU A 491 10.05 -44.92 4.39
N GLU A 492 8.84 -45.41 4.67
CA GLU A 492 8.45 -46.42 5.69
C GLU A 492 8.34 -45.87 7.13
N GLU A 493 7.33 -46.17 7.95
CA GLU A 493 6.39 -47.29 8.01
C GLU A 493 5.19 -46.88 8.90
N ASP A 494 4.04 -47.52 8.69
CA ASP A 494 2.76 -47.29 9.38
C ASP A 494 2.86 -47.36 10.91
N THR A 495 2.25 -46.41 11.63
CA THR A 495 1.64 -46.67 12.94
C THR A 495 0.46 -45.74 13.19
N GLU A 496 -0.69 -46.36 13.39
CA GLU A 496 -1.98 -45.78 13.78
C GLU A 496 -1.85 -45.01 15.11
N GLN A 497 -2.40 -43.78 15.18
CA GLN A 497 -3.05 -43.28 16.40
C GLN A 497 -3.94 -42.07 16.11
N GLU A 498 -5.06 -42.06 16.83
CA GLU A 498 -6.35 -41.42 16.52
C GLU A 498 -6.39 -39.90 16.75
N ASP A 499 -7.17 -39.22 15.89
CA ASP A 499 -7.71 -37.86 16.07
C ASP A 499 -9.10 -37.96 16.73
N PRO A 500 -9.55 -36.98 17.54
CA PRO A 500 -10.98 -36.75 17.69
C PRO A 500 -11.42 -35.39 17.12
N GLU A 501 -12.32 -35.52 16.15
CA GLU A 501 -13.61 -34.82 16.02
C GLU A 501 -13.63 -33.34 15.57
N GLN A 502 -14.01 -33.16 14.29
CA GLN A 502 -14.78 -32.00 13.81
C GLN A 502 -16.08 -32.50 13.16
N GLU A 503 -17.21 -31.99 13.66
CA GLU A 503 -18.57 -32.22 13.14
C GLU A 503 -18.81 -31.41 11.86
N ASP A 504 -19.26 -32.10 10.80
CA ASP A 504 -19.94 -31.54 9.62
C ASP A 504 -21.44 -31.36 9.90
N PRO A 505 -22.13 -30.53 9.10
CA PRO A 505 -23.26 -31.11 8.39
C PRO A 505 -23.38 -30.71 6.91
N GLU A 506 -23.43 -31.77 6.09
CA GLU A 506 -24.43 -32.09 5.06
C GLU A 506 -24.56 -31.18 3.80
N GLU A 507 -24.08 -31.73 2.67
CA GLU A 507 -24.40 -31.33 1.30
C GLU A 507 -25.69 -32.01 0.82
N GLU A 508 -26.70 -31.23 0.42
CA GLU A 508 -27.85 -31.69 -0.35
C GLU A 508 -27.52 -31.76 -1.86
N VAL A 509 -27.76 -32.95 -2.42
CA VAL A 509 -27.70 -33.30 -3.84
C VAL A 509 -28.99 -32.84 -4.53
N TRP A 510 -28.86 -32.18 -5.69
CA TRP A 510 -29.92 -32.14 -6.70
C TRP A 510 -29.33 -32.55 -8.05
N GLU A 511 -29.64 -33.78 -8.46
CA GLU A 511 -29.66 -34.24 -9.84
C GLU A 511 -30.92 -33.67 -10.52
N GLU A 512 -30.79 -33.11 -11.72
CA GLU A 512 -31.86 -33.12 -12.72
C GLU A 512 -31.24 -33.30 -14.11
N ASP A 513 -31.64 -34.41 -14.72
CA ASP A 513 -31.40 -34.84 -16.09
C ASP A 513 -32.34 -34.13 -17.08
N GLU A 514 -32.10 -34.42 -18.36
CA GLU A 514 -32.92 -34.16 -19.56
C GLU A 514 -32.60 -32.86 -20.34
N ALA A 515 -32.71 -32.80 -21.66
CA ALA A 515 -32.55 -33.69 -22.82
C ALA A 515 -32.88 -32.80 -24.03
N GLU A 516 -32.14 -32.96 -25.13
CA GLU A 516 -32.50 -32.70 -26.55
C GLU A 516 -33.15 -31.32 -26.93
N THR A 517 -32.66 -30.58 -27.93
CA THR A 517 -32.82 -30.92 -29.34
C THR A 517 -32.13 -29.87 -30.22
N GLU A 518 -31.65 -30.33 -31.37
CA GLU A 518 -31.11 -29.57 -32.49
C GLU A 518 -32.20 -28.75 -33.19
N ALA A 519 -31.84 -27.57 -33.70
CA ALA A 519 -32.52 -26.96 -34.84
C ALA A 519 -31.51 -26.10 -35.62
N GLU A 520 -31.26 -26.53 -36.85
CA GLU A 520 -30.54 -25.83 -37.92
C GLU A 520 -31.28 -24.57 -38.38
N GLY A 521 -30.53 -23.64 -38.93
CA GLY A 521 -31.03 -22.43 -39.59
C GLY A 521 -29.87 -21.66 -40.21
N GLU A 522 -29.45 -22.11 -41.40
CA GLU A 522 -28.67 -21.32 -42.35
C GLU A 522 -29.50 -20.13 -42.85
N GLU A 523 -28.89 -18.94 -42.97
CA GLU A 523 -29.20 -18.03 -44.07
C GLU A 523 -28.02 -17.09 -44.35
N ASP A 524 -27.64 -17.09 -45.63
CA ASP A 524 -26.58 -16.35 -46.30
C ASP A 524 -26.82 -14.84 -46.36
N THR A 525 -25.73 -14.06 -46.46
CA THR A 525 -25.48 -12.92 -47.39
C THR A 525 -24.23 -12.16 -46.90
N GLN A 526 -23.07 -12.30 -47.54
CA GLN A 526 -22.54 -11.58 -48.72
C GLN A 526 -22.28 -10.07 -48.53
N GLU A 527 -21.16 -9.63 -49.13
CA GLU A 527 -20.61 -8.27 -49.31
C GLU A 527 -19.75 -7.69 -48.18
N ALA A 528 -18.61 -7.03 -48.41
CA ALA A 528 -17.78 -6.86 -49.60
C ALA A 528 -16.39 -6.40 -49.11
N VAL A 529 -15.35 -6.86 -49.80
CA VAL A 529 -13.98 -6.32 -49.73
C VAL A 529 -13.96 -5.06 -50.59
N GLY A 530 -13.45 -3.96 -50.04
CA GLY A 530 -13.17 -2.73 -50.77
C GLY A 530 -11.90 -2.10 -50.23
N ASP A 531 -10.84 -2.18 -51.03
CA ASP A 531 -9.69 -1.28 -50.98
C ASP A 531 -10.16 0.17 -51.19
N MET A 532 -9.53 1.14 -50.51
CA MET A 532 -9.22 2.44 -51.11
C MET A 532 -8.21 3.22 -50.28
N ASP A 533 -7.24 3.73 -51.04
CA ASP A 533 -6.16 4.64 -50.73
C ASP A 533 -6.60 6.03 -50.24
N GLU A 534 -5.63 6.70 -49.62
CA GLU A 534 -5.39 8.16 -49.59
C GLU A 534 -6.41 9.08 -48.92
N LEU A 535 -5.88 10.22 -48.47
CA LEU A 535 -6.44 11.44 -47.86
C LEU A 535 -5.84 11.63 -46.46
N GLU A 536 -5.29 12.77 -46.06
CA GLU A 536 -4.84 14.03 -46.67
C GLU A 536 -4.35 14.83 -45.43
N GLU A 537 -3.18 15.47 -45.50
CA GLU A 537 -2.69 16.34 -44.43
C GLU A 537 -3.48 17.65 -44.45
N GLU A 538 -4.15 18.02 -43.35
CA GLU A 538 -4.67 19.37 -43.15
C GLU A 538 -3.70 20.17 -42.26
N GLU A 539 -2.99 21.13 -42.87
CA GLU A 539 -2.35 22.24 -42.18
C GLU A 539 -3.40 23.25 -41.69
N PRO A 540 -3.27 23.83 -40.47
CA PRO A 540 -4.00 25.03 -40.12
C PRO A 540 -3.22 26.28 -40.57
N THR A 541 -3.86 27.05 -41.43
CA THR A 541 -3.43 28.37 -41.91
C THR A 541 -3.23 29.37 -40.77
N GLU A 542 -2.07 30.03 -40.79
CA GLU A 542 -1.83 31.34 -40.16
C GLU A 542 -2.74 32.42 -40.78
N ASP A 543 -3.19 33.37 -39.96
CA ASP A 543 -3.06 34.80 -40.31
C ASP A 543 -3.47 35.73 -39.15
N THR A 544 -2.50 36.54 -38.72
CA THR A 544 -2.62 37.95 -38.29
C THR A 544 -3.35 38.26 -36.97
N GLU A 545 -2.91 39.17 -36.08
CA GLU A 545 -2.01 40.31 -36.24
C GLU A 545 -1.53 40.79 -34.85
N TYR A 546 -0.34 41.38 -34.86
CA TYR A 546 0.31 42.10 -33.75
C TYR A 546 -0.45 43.38 -33.38
N ASP A 547 -0.54 43.71 -32.08
CA ASP A 547 -0.30 45.10 -31.68
C ASP A 547 0.37 45.24 -30.30
N LYS A 548 1.24 46.23 -30.24
CA LYS A 548 2.13 46.63 -29.14
C LYS A 548 1.36 47.48 -28.13
N CYS A 549 1.76 47.42 -26.86
CA CYS A 549 2.22 48.61 -26.14
C CYS A 549 2.91 48.22 -24.82
N ALA A 550 4.05 48.88 -24.59
CA ALA A 550 4.86 48.81 -23.39
C ALA A 550 4.48 49.93 -22.41
N ASP A 551 4.91 49.71 -21.16
CA ASP A 551 5.23 50.67 -20.10
C ASP A 551 4.13 51.55 -19.50
N GLU A 552 3.85 51.35 -18.20
CA GLU A 552 4.15 52.33 -17.15
C GLU A 552 3.91 51.73 -15.74
N ALA A 553 4.74 52.15 -14.78
CA ALA A 553 4.84 51.60 -13.43
C ALA A 553 4.27 52.54 -12.34
N GLU A 554 3.70 51.92 -11.30
CA GLU A 554 3.56 52.33 -9.87
C GLU A 554 2.58 53.45 -9.45
N PRO A 555 2.22 53.57 -8.13
CA PRO A 555 1.82 52.54 -7.15
C PRO A 555 0.59 52.95 -6.27
N ASP A 556 0.29 52.11 -5.28
CA ASP A 556 -0.53 52.32 -4.07
C ASP A 556 -2.07 52.39 -4.13
N LYS A 557 -2.71 51.36 -3.56
CA LYS A 557 -3.78 51.52 -2.56
C LYS A 557 -4.04 50.24 -1.76
N GLU A 558 -3.78 50.35 -0.45
CA GLU A 558 -4.15 49.42 0.61
C GLU A 558 -5.67 49.16 0.65
N ILE A 559 -6.09 47.90 0.75
CA ILE A 559 -7.41 47.53 1.29
C ILE A 559 -7.24 46.48 2.38
N LYS A 560 -7.74 46.87 3.55
CA LYS A 560 -7.74 46.21 4.86
C LYS A 560 -8.52 44.88 4.84
N ILE A 561 -7.93 43.82 5.38
CA ILE A 561 -8.66 42.63 5.85
C ILE A 561 -8.64 42.64 7.38
N HIS A 562 -9.84 42.57 7.95
CA HIS A 562 -10.13 42.65 9.38
C HIS A 562 -9.45 41.54 10.19
N LYS A 563 -8.65 41.94 11.18
CA LYS A 563 -8.30 41.16 12.36
C LYS A 563 -9.37 41.36 13.42
N THR A 564 -9.98 40.28 13.89
CA THR A 564 -10.67 40.27 15.19
C THR A 564 -9.85 39.40 16.13
N ALA A 565 -9.11 40.07 17.01
CA ALA A 565 -8.46 39.48 18.16
C ALA A 565 -9.50 39.23 19.26
N VAL A 566 -9.42 38.09 19.96
CA VAL A 566 -10.07 37.90 21.26
C VAL A 566 -8.97 37.81 22.30
N SER A 567 -9.11 38.68 23.29
CA SER A 567 -8.20 38.97 24.40
C SER A 567 -8.30 37.96 25.54
N LEU A 568 -7.18 37.80 26.22
CA LEU A 568 -7.03 37.18 27.53
C LEU A 568 -7.74 38.02 28.62
N GLY A 569 -8.45 37.33 29.52
CA GLY A 569 -8.98 37.86 30.78
C GLY A 569 -9.13 36.75 31.81
N LYS A 570 -8.44 36.89 32.95
CA LYS A 570 -8.22 35.93 34.03
C LYS A 570 -9.43 35.72 34.97
N LYS A 571 -9.33 34.58 35.69
CA LYS A 571 -9.79 34.21 37.05
C LYS A 571 -11.19 33.60 37.23
N THR A 572 -11.17 32.30 37.60
CA THR A 572 -11.88 31.54 38.67
C THR A 572 -11.93 30.08 38.20
N ASP A 573 -11.91 29.01 38.96
CA ASP A 573 -11.49 28.64 40.31
C ASP A 573 -11.29 27.11 40.21
N SER A 574 -10.42 26.55 41.05
CA SER A 574 -9.94 25.16 41.07
C SER A 574 -11.05 24.11 41.12
N ARG A 575 -10.92 23.04 40.32
CA ARG A 575 -11.32 21.64 40.62
C ARG A 575 -10.73 20.67 39.59
N GLN A 576 -9.71 19.92 40.00
CA GLN A 576 -9.19 18.72 39.35
C GLN A 576 -10.13 17.52 39.62
N PRO A 577 -10.20 16.52 38.73
CA PRO A 577 -10.46 15.15 39.12
C PRO A 577 -9.12 14.39 39.26
N ASP A 578 -8.94 13.85 40.46
CA ASP A 578 -7.80 13.04 40.90
C ASP A 578 -7.71 11.70 40.15
N VAL A 579 -6.47 11.28 39.86
CA VAL A 579 -6.09 9.91 39.54
C VAL A 579 -5.27 9.43 40.75
N PRO A 580 -5.62 8.32 41.42
CA PRO A 580 -4.94 7.94 42.66
C PRO A 580 -3.59 7.28 42.37
N GLU A 581 -2.56 7.77 43.06
CA GLU A 581 -1.37 7.03 43.45
C GLU A 581 -1.73 6.14 44.66
N GLU A 582 -1.29 4.88 44.65
CA GLU A 582 -1.27 4.05 45.86
C GLU A 582 0.18 3.64 46.17
N SER A 583 0.55 3.92 47.42
CA SER A 583 1.81 3.63 48.09
C SER A 583 1.71 2.35 48.93
N GLU A 584 2.85 1.69 49.04
CA GLU A 584 3.40 0.79 50.07
C GLU A 584 2.59 0.33 51.30
N ASP A 585 2.90 -0.94 51.63
CA ASP A 585 2.95 -1.64 52.93
C ASP A 585 1.67 -2.10 53.65
N THR A 586 1.52 -3.43 53.74
CA THR A 586 1.33 -4.11 55.03
C THR A 586 1.65 -5.61 54.99
N ASP A 587 2.31 -6.02 56.07
CA ASP A 587 2.87 -7.32 56.41
C ASP A 587 1.82 -8.35 56.92
N GLN A 588 2.25 -9.63 56.92
CA GLN A 588 1.79 -10.81 57.70
C GLN A 588 0.75 -11.81 57.14
N ALA A 589 1.33 -12.93 56.63
CA ALA A 589 1.21 -14.32 57.12
C ALA A 589 -0.10 -15.14 56.96
N SER A 590 -0.02 -16.23 56.19
CA SER A 590 -0.27 -17.61 56.67
C SER A 590 0.10 -18.69 55.65
N LYS A 591 0.81 -19.72 56.14
CA LYS A 591 1.25 -20.97 55.50
C LYS A 591 0.11 -21.85 54.96
N THR A 592 0.38 -22.60 53.89
CA THR A 592 0.20 -24.08 53.83
C THR A 592 1.06 -24.67 52.71
N ASP A 593 1.65 -25.82 53.04
CA ASP A 593 2.53 -26.67 52.23
C ASP A 593 1.91 -27.13 50.90
N GLU A 594 2.74 -27.30 49.87
CA GLU A 594 2.78 -28.56 49.10
C GLU A 594 4.08 -28.65 48.27
N THR A 595 4.72 -29.80 48.38
CA THR A 595 6.00 -30.21 47.82
C THR A 595 5.90 -30.49 46.32
N GLY A 596 6.85 -29.97 45.53
CA GLY A 596 7.12 -30.40 44.16
C GLY A 596 8.51 -29.91 43.75
N GLU A 597 9.44 -30.84 43.58
CA GLU A 597 10.82 -30.59 43.13
C GLU A 597 10.83 -29.83 41.79
N VAL A 598 11.46 -28.66 41.79
CA VAL A 598 11.85 -27.92 40.58
C VAL A 598 13.32 -28.24 40.33
N PRO A 599 13.75 -28.62 39.12
CA PRO A 599 15.15 -28.83 38.84
C PRO A 599 15.90 -27.49 38.93
N GLU A 600 17.04 -27.49 39.62
CA GLU A 600 17.97 -26.37 39.69
C GLU A 600 18.35 -25.90 38.27
N GLU A 601 17.66 -24.87 37.77
CA GLU A 601 18.19 -24.06 36.68
C GLU A 601 19.36 -23.27 37.26
N MET A 602 20.56 -23.61 36.77
CA MET A 602 21.76 -22.82 37.04
C MET A 602 21.50 -21.36 36.64
N ASP A 603 21.48 -20.48 37.63
CA ASP A 603 21.49 -19.03 37.46
C ASP A 603 22.63 -18.65 36.49
N LYS A 604 22.27 -18.34 35.24
CA LYS A 604 23.15 -17.55 34.39
C LYS A 604 23.20 -16.18 35.03
N GLU A 605 24.38 -15.78 35.52
CA GLU A 605 24.66 -14.40 35.90
C GLU A 605 24.22 -13.49 34.74
N GLU A 606 23.06 -12.84 34.86
CA GLU A 606 22.60 -11.86 33.88
C GLU A 606 23.57 -10.68 33.95
N GLU A 607 24.44 -10.55 32.93
CA GLU A 607 25.26 -9.36 32.76
C GLU A 607 24.38 -8.10 32.85
N PRO A 608 24.84 -7.02 33.51
CA PRO A 608 24.06 -5.80 33.61
C PRO A 608 23.69 -5.29 32.20
N PRO A 609 22.46 -4.76 32.02
CA PRO A 609 21.99 -4.30 30.73
C PRO A 609 22.94 -3.23 30.19
N ILE A 610 23.32 -3.36 28.91
CA ILE A 610 24.25 -2.44 28.25
C ILE A 610 23.65 -1.03 28.31
N THR A 611 24.33 -0.11 28.99
CA THR A 611 23.84 1.26 29.14
C THR A 611 24.47 2.23 28.15
N GLU A 612 25.70 1.97 27.69
CA GLU A 612 26.48 2.85 26.78
C GLU A 612 27.49 2.04 25.95
N LEU A 613 27.76 2.51 24.73
CA LEU A 613 28.84 2.00 23.86
C LEU A 613 30.08 2.90 23.96
N THR A 614 31.26 2.30 24.02
CA THR A 614 32.57 2.97 24.04
C THR A 614 33.06 3.35 22.66
N GLY A 615 32.56 2.69 21.61
CA GLY A 615 32.84 3.00 20.21
C GLY A 615 33.86 2.07 19.53
N GLY A 616 34.13 0.89 20.09
CA GLY A 616 34.86 -0.17 19.41
C GLY A 616 33.98 -0.89 18.39
N LEU A 617 34.55 -1.25 17.24
CA LEU A 617 33.84 -1.93 16.16
C LEU A 617 34.71 -3.01 15.53
N CYS A 618 34.17 -4.22 15.33
CA CYS A 618 34.82 -5.30 14.62
C CYS A 618 33.88 -5.88 13.55
N LEU A 619 34.41 -6.05 12.33
CA LEU A 619 33.78 -6.85 11.27
C LEU A 619 34.63 -8.09 11.07
N TYR A 620 34.00 -9.26 11.06
CA TYR A 620 34.66 -10.54 10.85
C TYR A 620 33.97 -11.35 9.75
N ASN A 621 34.69 -11.57 8.66
CA ASN A 621 34.26 -12.31 7.47
C ASN A 621 32.89 -11.87 6.94
N VAL A 622 32.62 -10.56 6.95
CA VAL A 622 31.32 -10.02 6.58
C VAL A 622 31.12 -10.12 5.06
N SER A 623 30.11 -10.88 4.66
CA SER A 623 29.65 -10.98 3.26
C SER A 623 28.25 -10.38 3.10
N PHE A 624 27.97 -9.79 1.95
CA PHE A 624 26.67 -9.17 1.67
C PHE A 624 26.32 -9.19 0.19
N GLY A 625 25.06 -9.52 -0.13
CA GLY A 625 24.45 -9.34 -1.45
C GLY A 625 23.10 -8.63 -1.31
N PHE A 626 22.69 -7.86 -2.31
CA PHE A 626 21.41 -7.13 -2.29
C PHE A 626 20.19 -8.05 -2.47
N GLY A 627 20.41 -9.32 -2.80
CA GLY A 627 19.41 -10.37 -2.80
C GLY A 627 20.06 -11.74 -2.53
N PRO A 628 19.34 -12.70 -1.92
CA PRO A 628 19.88 -14.03 -1.59
C PRO A 628 20.41 -14.85 -2.79
N SER A 629 19.98 -14.53 -4.01
CA SER A 629 20.45 -15.18 -5.25
C SER A 629 21.37 -14.29 -6.08
N GLN A 630 21.70 -13.09 -5.60
CA GLN A 630 22.73 -12.26 -6.22
C GLN A 630 24.10 -12.73 -5.76
N LYS A 631 25.08 -12.65 -6.66
CA LYS A 631 26.48 -12.82 -6.28
C LYS A 631 26.82 -11.83 -5.16
N GLU A 632 27.52 -12.31 -4.14
CA GLU A 632 28.00 -11.49 -3.04
C GLU A 632 28.71 -10.24 -3.57
N PHE A 633 28.14 -9.08 -3.24
CA PHE A 633 28.66 -7.78 -3.61
C PHE A 633 29.82 -7.38 -2.70
N LEU A 634 29.75 -7.74 -1.42
CA LEU A 634 30.86 -7.69 -0.46
C LEU A 634 31.22 -9.12 -0.05
N GLN A 635 32.52 -9.42 0.01
CA GLN A 635 33.04 -10.75 0.27
C GLN A 635 34.10 -10.69 1.36
N GLU A 636 33.89 -11.44 2.45
CA GLU A 636 34.86 -11.67 3.54
C GLU A 636 35.51 -10.37 4.07
N ILE A 637 34.70 -9.35 4.35
CA ILE A 637 35.19 -8.06 4.87
C ILE A 637 35.56 -8.23 6.36
N THR A 638 36.86 -8.11 6.66
CA THR A 638 37.40 -8.22 8.03
C THR A 638 38.27 -7.02 8.40
N PHE A 639 37.86 -6.25 9.40
CA PHE A 639 38.67 -5.19 10.02
C PHE A 639 38.15 -4.78 11.40
N SER A 640 38.99 -4.10 12.18
CA SER A 640 38.63 -3.56 13.50
C SER A 640 39.01 -2.08 13.66
N LEU A 641 38.17 -1.35 14.39
CA LEU A 641 38.31 0.03 14.82
C LEU A 641 38.38 0.07 16.35
N LYS A 642 39.43 0.68 16.89
CA LYS A 642 39.58 0.89 18.34
C LYS A 642 38.83 2.15 18.79
N GLN A 643 38.50 2.21 20.09
CA GLN A 643 37.93 3.40 20.71
C GLN A 643 38.77 4.65 20.41
N GLY A 644 38.12 5.71 19.92
CA GLY A 644 38.72 7.00 19.59
C GLY A 644 39.61 7.00 18.34
N GLU A 645 39.71 5.87 17.62
CA GLU A 645 40.46 5.76 16.37
C GLU A 645 39.68 6.38 15.21
N VAL A 646 40.39 7.02 14.28
CA VAL A 646 39.81 7.56 13.05
C VAL A 646 40.25 6.70 11.86
N MET A 647 39.29 6.04 11.19
CA MET A 647 39.53 5.15 10.07
C MET A 647 38.95 5.71 8.77
N ALA A 648 39.71 5.61 7.67
CA ALA A 648 39.20 5.87 6.33
C ALA A 648 38.88 4.57 5.58
N ILE A 649 37.76 4.55 4.87
CA ILE A 649 37.43 3.57 3.84
C ILE A 649 37.59 4.23 2.47
N VAL A 650 38.51 3.73 1.66
CA VAL A 650 38.87 4.30 0.35
C VAL A 650 38.71 3.27 -0.76
N GLY A 651 38.34 3.70 -1.96
CA GLY A 651 38.11 2.81 -3.09
C GLY A 651 37.40 3.51 -4.24
N LYS A 652 37.43 2.92 -5.44
CA LYS A 652 36.74 3.47 -6.63
C LYS A 652 35.22 3.57 -6.41
N ALA A 653 34.53 4.36 -7.23
CA ALA A 653 33.06 4.32 -7.25
C ALA A 653 32.57 2.88 -7.50
N GLY A 654 31.52 2.45 -6.78
CA GLY A 654 31.00 1.08 -6.87
C GLY A 654 31.82 0.00 -6.15
N SER A 655 32.89 0.35 -5.42
CA SER A 655 33.68 -0.62 -4.62
C SER A 655 32.98 -1.14 -3.36
N GLY A 656 31.85 -0.53 -2.96
CA GLY A 656 31.04 -0.96 -1.82
C GLY A 656 31.24 -0.17 -0.51
N LYS A 657 31.92 0.98 -0.53
CA LYS A 657 32.14 1.86 0.65
C LYS A 657 30.85 2.17 1.41
N SER A 658 29.87 2.80 0.76
CA SER A 658 28.59 3.15 1.39
C SER A 658 27.79 1.92 1.83
N THR A 659 27.95 0.78 1.14
CA THR A 659 27.32 -0.50 1.54
C THR A 659 27.91 -1.02 2.85
N VAL A 660 29.24 -0.97 3.02
CA VAL A 660 29.90 -1.31 4.29
C VAL A 660 29.42 -0.38 5.41
N LEU A 661 29.32 0.93 5.14
CA LEU A 661 28.78 1.87 6.14
C LEU A 661 27.33 1.54 6.52
N LYS A 662 26.46 1.21 5.55
CA LYS A 662 25.08 0.80 5.82
C LYS A 662 24.96 -0.50 6.62
N LEU A 663 25.92 -1.42 6.50
CA LEU A 663 26.00 -2.62 7.33
C LEU A 663 26.39 -2.28 8.78
N ILE A 664 27.38 -1.41 8.95
CA ILE A 664 27.83 -0.93 10.28
C ILE A 664 26.75 -0.09 10.98
N THR A 665 25.81 0.49 10.26
CA THR A 665 24.71 1.26 10.87
C THR A 665 23.48 0.41 11.16
N GLY A 666 23.53 -0.90 10.88
CA GLY A 666 22.40 -1.80 11.01
C GLY A 666 21.27 -1.56 9.99
N LEU A 667 21.48 -0.72 8.97
CA LEU A 667 20.48 -0.48 7.92
C LEU A 667 20.35 -1.68 6.97
N TYR A 668 21.41 -2.47 6.85
CA TYR A 668 21.41 -3.78 6.21
C TYR A 668 21.90 -4.85 7.18
N THR A 669 21.45 -6.08 6.98
CA THR A 669 21.98 -7.26 7.66
C THR A 669 23.05 -7.95 6.81
N PRO A 670 24.15 -8.42 7.41
CA PRO A 670 25.12 -9.23 6.70
C PRO A 670 24.47 -10.54 6.21
N GLY A 671 24.91 -11.04 5.05
CA GLY A 671 24.53 -12.35 4.53
C GLY A 671 25.37 -13.49 5.12
N GLY A 672 26.56 -13.18 5.63
CA GLY A 672 27.45 -14.08 6.35
C GLY A 672 28.48 -13.27 7.16
N GLY A 673 29.14 -13.92 8.13
CA GLY A 673 30.03 -13.26 9.08
C GLY A 673 29.28 -12.49 10.18
N GLU A 674 30.02 -11.72 10.98
CA GLU A 674 29.47 -10.98 12.11
C GLU A 674 30.03 -9.55 12.24
N ILE A 675 29.22 -8.67 12.82
CA ILE A 675 29.57 -7.30 13.18
C ILE A 675 29.31 -7.13 14.66
N THR A 676 30.35 -6.75 15.41
CA THR A 676 30.28 -6.53 16.85
C THR A 676 30.65 -5.09 17.22
N TYR A 677 29.94 -4.54 18.18
CA TYR A 677 30.18 -3.23 18.78
C TYR A 677 30.55 -3.46 20.24
N ASP A 678 31.76 -3.07 20.63
CA ASP A 678 32.32 -3.38 21.95
C ASP A 678 32.18 -4.87 22.32
N GLU A 679 32.51 -5.75 21.36
CA GLU A 679 32.44 -7.22 21.46
C GLU A 679 31.03 -7.83 21.51
N LYS A 680 29.98 -7.01 21.45
CA LYS A 680 28.58 -7.47 21.46
C LYS A 680 27.94 -7.38 20.09
N GLN A 681 27.10 -8.36 19.73
CA GLN A 681 26.37 -8.31 18.46
C GLN A 681 25.27 -7.24 18.50
N LEU A 682 24.85 -6.76 17.33
CA LEU A 682 23.77 -5.76 17.22
C LEU A 682 22.47 -6.22 17.89
N SER A 683 22.21 -7.54 17.91
CA SER A 683 21.03 -8.15 18.52
C SER A 683 21.01 -8.12 20.04
N GLU A 684 22.18 -7.99 20.66
CA GLU A 684 22.36 -7.94 22.12
C GLU A 684 22.26 -6.51 22.65
N ILE A 685 22.37 -5.50 21.78
CA ILE A 685 22.40 -4.08 22.16
C ILE A 685 20.98 -3.51 22.13
N PRO A 686 20.50 -2.87 23.22
CA PRO A 686 19.23 -2.16 23.21
C PRO A 686 19.20 -1.09 22.10
N ARG A 687 18.10 -1.09 21.33
CA ARG A 687 17.93 -0.20 20.17
C ARG A 687 18.15 1.28 20.53
N GLU A 688 17.67 1.70 21.69
CA GLU A 688 17.78 3.06 22.20
C GLU A 688 19.24 3.45 22.48
N VAL A 689 20.06 2.52 22.95
CA VAL A 689 21.50 2.71 23.20
C VAL A 689 22.24 2.81 21.87
N PHE A 690 21.99 1.89 20.94
CA PHE A 690 22.63 1.88 19.62
C PHE A 690 22.41 3.20 18.86
N TYR A 691 21.17 3.69 18.75
CA TYR A 691 20.87 4.93 18.01
C TYR A 691 21.22 6.23 18.76
N ARG A 692 21.56 6.14 20.04
CA ARG A 692 22.14 7.26 20.79
C ARG A 692 23.65 7.35 20.51
N ASP A 693 24.33 6.21 20.55
CA ASP A 693 25.79 6.14 20.59
C ASP A 693 26.42 6.00 19.18
N VAL A 694 25.66 5.53 18.19
CA VAL A 694 26.08 5.47 16.77
C VAL A 694 25.36 6.57 15.97
N ALA A 695 26.13 7.48 15.39
CA ALA A 695 25.61 8.55 14.54
C ALA A 695 26.15 8.47 13.11
N VAL A 696 25.33 8.91 12.16
CA VAL A 696 25.61 8.80 10.72
C VAL A 696 25.35 10.12 10.03
N VAL A 697 26.28 10.54 9.18
CA VAL A 697 26.08 11.63 8.22
C VAL A 697 26.21 11.03 6.82
N GLY A 698 25.11 11.04 6.09
CA GLY A 698 25.04 10.44 4.75
C GLY A 698 25.64 11.33 3.66
N GLN A 699 25.75 10.76 2.46
CA GLN A 699 26.26 11.47 1.27
C GLN A 699 25.36 12.64 0.85
N GLN A 700 24.04 12.51 1.01
CA GLN A 700 23.05 13.54 0.70
C GLN A 700 22.52 14.18 1.97
N THR A 701 22.81 15.47 2.16
CA THR A 701 22.29 16.22 3.30
C THR A 701 20.79 16.44 3.18
N ARG A 702 20.04 15.97 4.18
CA ARG A 702 18.60 16.18 4.30
C ARG A 702 18.30 17.04 5.52
N LEU A 703 17.66 18.18 5.28
CA LEU A 703 17.26 19.13 6.32
C LEU A 703 15.75 19.34 6.25
N PHE A 704 15.11 19.39 7.42
CA PHE A 704 13.69 19.61 7.56
C PHE A 704 13.36 21.10 7.49
N THR A 705 12.19 21.43 6.94
CA THR A 705 11.61 22.76 7.08
C THR A 705 11.28 23.00 8.56
N GLY A 706 11.84 24.07 9.13
CA GLY A 706 11.77 24.34 10.56
C GLY A 706 12.94 25.21 11.01
N SER A 707 13.09 25.40 12.31
CA SER A 707 14.22 26.16 12.86
C SER A 707 15.54 25.37 12.75
N ILE A 708 16.67 26.09 12.78
CA ILE A 708 18.01 25.48 12.91
C ILE A 708 18.08 24.64 14.20
N ARG A 709 17.49 25.12 15.30
CA ARG A 709 17.37 24.41 16.57
C ARG A 709 16.71 23.04 16.40
N GLU A 710 15.53 23.00 15.79
CA GLU A 710 14.79 21.74 15.55
C GLU A 710 15.59 20.77 14.67
N ASN A 711 16.33 21.27 13.68
CA ASN A 711 17.15 20.44 12.80
C ASN A 711 18.38 19.85 13.52
N ILE A 712 19.03 20.59 14.42
CA ILE A 712 20.18 20.07 15.19
C ILE A 712 19.71 19.09 16.26
N MET A 713 18.61 19.41 16.95
CA MET A 713 18.13 18.59 18.07
C MET A 713 17.24 17.42 17.63
N LEU A 714 16.73 17.43 16.38
CA LEU A 714 15.84 16.42 15.80
C LEU A 714 14.65 16.06 16.71
N TRP A 715 14.08 17.07 17.38
CA TRP A 715 13.00 16.92 18.38
C TRP A 715 13.32 15.97 19.55
N ASP A 716 14.60 15.62 19.74
CA ASP A 716 15.06 14.82 20.87
C ASP A 716 15.12 15.69 22.13
N LYS A 717 14.28 15.34 23.10
CA LYS A 717 14.16 16.07 24.37
C LYS A 717 15.37 15.86 25.29
N ASN A 718 16.19 14.84 25.02
CA ASN A 718 17.38 14.53 25.82
C ASN A 718 18.58 15.39 25.43
N VAL A 719 18.58 15.98 24.23
CA VAL A 719 19.63 16.89 23.78
C VAL A 719 19.43 18.24 24.44
N THR A 720 20.43 18.74 25.16
CA THR A 720 20.34 20.07 25.80
C THR A 720 20.73 21.19 24.84
N GLU A 721 20.36 22.43 25.16
CA GLU A 721 20.83 23.60 24.40
C GLU A 721 22.36 23.74 24.44
N ALA A 722 22.99 23.33 25.55
CA ALA A 722 24.44 23.30 25.68
C ALA A 722 25.07 22.29 24.71
N ASP A 723 24.49 21.09 24.58
CA ASP A 723 24.95 20.08 23.61
C ASP A 723 24.81 20.57 22.17
N MET A 724 23.67 21.19 21.84
CA MET A 724 23.43 21.81 20.53
C MET A 724 24.48 22.88 20.20
N ILE A 725 24.78 23.79 21.14
CA ILE A 725 25.77 24.85 20.93
C ILE A 725 27.18 24.25 20.79
N LYS A 726 27.53 23.28 21.64
CA LYS A 726 28.81 22.57 21.57
C LYS A 726 28.98 21.87 20.23
N ALA A 727 27.98 21.11 19.79
CA ALA A 727 27.98 20.43 18.50
C ALA A 727 28.08 21.40 17.32
N ALA A 728 27.37 22.53 17.36
CA ALA A 728 27.47 23.57 16.33
C ALA A 728 28.85 24.24 16.28
N LYS A 729 29.54 24.38 17.42
CA LYS A 729 30.92 24.88 17.47
C LYS A 729 31.90 23.85 16.91
N ASP A 730 31.73 22.58 17.29
CA ASP A 730 32.59 21.49 16.83
C ASP A 730 32.47 21.28 15.31
N ALA A 731 31.26 21.39 14.77
CA ALA A 731 30.99 21.40 13.33
C ALA A 731 31.35 22.72 12.62
N CYS A 732 31.90 23.72 13.34
CA CYS A 732 32.30 25.02 12.81
C CYS A 732 31.16 25.81 12.12
N ILE A 733 29.91 25.67 12.57
CA ILE A 733 28.74 26.37 11.99
C ILE A 733 28.13 27.43 12.92
N HIS A 734 28.48 27.42 14.21
CA HIS A 734 27.94 28.35 15.22
C HIS A 734 27.98 29.83 14.79
N ASP A 735 29.14 30.32 14.34
CA ASP A 735 29.27 31.73 13.96
C ASP A 735 28.41 32.12 12.75
N VAL A 736 28.17 31.18 11.85
CA VAL A 736 27.28 31.37 10.69
C VAL A 736 25.83 31.46 11.18
N ILE A 737 25.43 30.61 12.12
CA ILE A 737 24.10 30.62 12.74
C ILE A 737 23.89 31.95 13.45
N MET A 738 24.84 32.41 14.25
CA MET A 738 24.73 33.66 15.03
C MET A 738 24.61 34.92 14.15
N LYS A 739 25.09 34.88 12.91
CA LYS A 739 24.92 35.97 11.93
C LYS A 739 23.53 36.00 11.29
N LYS A 740 22.76 34.91 11.37
CA LYS A 740 21.41 34.84 10.81
C LYS A 740 20.40 35.53 11.74
N LYS A 741 19.38 36.15 11.16
CA LYS A 741 18.25 36.72 11.92
C LYS A 741 17.60 35.62 12.76
N LYS A 742 17.44 35.87 14.06
CA LYS A 742 16.96 34.92 15.09
C LYS A 742 17.91 33.76 15.43
N ALA A 743 19.16 33.78 14.97
CA ALA A 743 20.17 32.78 15.29
C ALA A 743 19.68 31.33 15.12
N TYR A 744 19.64 30.54 16.20
CA TYR A 744 19.16 29.15 16.18
C TYR A 744 17.67 29.00 15.84
N ASP A 745 16.87 30.05 16.01
CA ASP A 745 15.45 30.06 15.63
C ASP A 745 15.24 30.59 14.21
N HIS A 746 16.32 30.69 13.42
CA HIS A 746 16.23 30.99 12.00
C HIS A 746 15.52 29.85 11.25
N MET A 747 14.53 30.20 10.42
CA MET A 747 13.76 29.22 9.66
C MET A 747 14.52 28.75 8.41
N LEU A 748 14.69 27.45 8.30
CA LEU A 748 15.18 26.76 7.12
C LEU A 748 14.04 26.45 6.17
N LEU A 749 14.28 26.67 4.88
CA LEU A 749 13.39 26.21 3.82
C LEU A 749 13.59 24.70 3.60
N GLU A 750 12.70 24.09 2.83
CA GLU A 750 12.80 22.68 2.42
C GLU A 750 14.22 22.32 1.95
N ASN A 751 14.80 21.25 2.50
CA ASN A 751 16.19 20.81 2.24
C ASN A 751 17.26 21.90 2.45
N GLY A 752 16.97 22.90 3.30
CA GLY A 752 17.87 23.99 3.62
C GLY A 752 18.22 24.87 2.40
N ARG A 753 17.29 25.06 1.45
CA ARG A 753 17.53 25.83 0.20
C ARG A 753 18.17 27.22 0.40
N ASN A 754 17.99 27.83 1.57
CA ASN A 754 18.56 29.11 1.98
C ASN A 754 19.95 29.02 2.68
N LEU A 755 20.61 27.86 2.64
CA LEU A 755 21.98 27.62 3.11
C LEU A 755 22.88 27.24 1.93
N SER A 756 24.16 27.61 2.01
CA SER A 756 25.17 27.07 1.11
C SER A 756 25.39 25.58 1.38
N GLU A 757 25.91 24.85 0.40
CA GLU A 757 26.05 23.39 0.51
C GLU A 757 26.99 22.95 1.64
N GLY A 758 28.11 23.66 1.83
CA GLY A 758 29.01 23.44 2.97
C GLY A 758 28.44 23.91 4.32
N GLU A 759 27.46 24.82 4.34
CA GLU A 759 26.70 25.11 5.56
C GLU A 759 25.72 23.98 5.91
N ARG A 760 25.05 23.39 4.91
CA ARG A 760 24.15 22.26 5.12
C ARG A 760 24.89 21.06 5.69
N GLN A 761 26.03 20.69 5.12
CA GLN A 761 26.86 19.59 5.62
C GLN A 761 27.30 19.82 7.07
N ARG A 762 27.81 21.02 7.40
CA ARG A 762 28.19 21.32 8.78
C ARG A 762 27.01 21.30 9.74
N LEU A 763 25.82 21.70 9.29
CA LEU A 763 24.60 21.62 10.10
C LEU A 763 24.20 20.16 10.38
N GLU A 764 24.32 19.28 9.38
CA GLU A 764 24.06 17.85 9.54
C GLU A 764 25.10 17.17 10.45
N ILE A 765 26.38 17.53 10.33
CA ILE A 765 27.43 17.11 11.26
C ILE A 765 27.11 17.60 12.68
N ALA A 766 26.65 18.85 12.84
CA ALA A 766 26.22 19.34 14.15
C ALA A 766 25.04 18.53 14.71
N ALA A 767 24.07 18.14 13.88
CA ALA A 767 22.95 17.30 14.30
C ALA A 767 23.41 15.92 14.77
N ALA A 768 24.33 15.28 14.03
CA ALA A 768 24.93 14.00 14.42
C ALA A 768 25.71 14.10 15.75
N LEU A 769 26.46 15.20 15.94
CA LEU A 769 27.26 15.44 17.14
C LEU A 769 26.44 15.86 18.37
N ALA A 770 25.21 16.34 18.19
CA ALA A 770 24.38 16.84 19.29
C ALA A 770 24.00 15.75 20.30
N LYS A 771 23.98 14.47 19.86
CA LYS A 771 23.74 13.31 20.72
C LYS A 771 24.97 12.80 21.49
N ASN A 772 26.14 13.41 21.27
CA ASN A 772 27.43 12.94 21.78
C ASN A 772 27.70 11.44 21.48
N PRO A 773 27.70 11.04 20.19
CA PRO A 773 27.92 9.64 19.81
C PRO A 773 29.34 9.16 20.16
N SER A 774 29.49 7.89 20.49
CA SER A 774 30.79 7.23 20.65
C SER A 774 31.37 6.73 19.33
N LEU A 775 30.50 6.41 18.34
CA LEU A 775 30.88 6.05 16.98
C LEU A 775 30.21 6.99 15.95
N LEU A 776 31.00 7.70 15.16
CA LEU A 776 30.53 8.59 14.10
C LEU A 776 30.92 8.09 12.71
N ILE A 777 29.94 7.92 11.84
CA ILE A 777 30.11 7.46 10.47
C ILE A 777 29.83 8.62 9.51
N LEU A 778 30.78 8.90 8.62
CA LEU A 778 30.74 10.00 7.68
C LEU A 778 30.90 9.47 6.25
N ASP A 779 29.79 9.45 5.50
CA ASP A 779 29.79 9.03 4.09
C ASP A 779 29.96 10.24 3.17
N GLU A 780 31.21 10.56 2.79
CA GLU A 780 31.56 11.74 1.98
C GLU A 780 31.07 13.09 2.54
N ALA A 781 30.73 13.12 3.83
CA ALA A 781 30.12 14.26 4.51
C ALA A 781 30.99 15.53 4.54
N THR A 782 32.31 15.41 4.37
CA THR A 782 33.24 16.55 4.34
C THR A 782 33.65 16.96 2.93
N ALA A 783 33.16 16.26 1.89
CA ALA A 783 33.65 16.41 0.53
C ALA A 783 33.43 17.82 -0.06
N ARG A 784 32.44 18.56 0.45
CA ARG A 784 32.07 19.90 -0.04
C ARG A 784 32.53 21.01 0.90
N LEU A 785 33.35 20.69 1.90
CA LEU A 785 34.00 21.66 2.77
C LEU A 785 35.33 22.12 2.17
N ASP A 786 35.70 23.37 2.44
CA ASP A 786 37.06 23.84 2.20
C ASP A 786 38.06 23.07 3.09
N VAL A 787 39.31 22.98 2.64
CA VAL A 787 40.36 22.16 3.26
C VAL A 787 40.60 22.53 4.73
N LEU A 788 40.57 23.82 5.07
CA LEU A 788 40.85 24.29 6.43
C LEU A 788 39.69 23.99 7.37
N THR A 789 38.45 24.18 6.91
CA THR A 789 37.26 23.83 7.68
C THR A 789 37.15 22.32 7.89
N GLU A 790 37.43 21.51 6.85
CA GLU A 790 37.47 20.04 6.96
C GLU A 790 38.44 19.58 8.06
N GLN A 791 39.68 20.09 8.04
CA GLN A 791 40.68 19.76 9.06
C GLN A 791 40.22 20.16 10.47
N LYS A 792 39.63 21.35 10.63
CA LYS A 792 39.13 21.83 11.92
C LYS A 792 38.00 20.95 12.45
N VAL A 793 37.01 20.64 11.61
CA VAL A 793 35.88 19.78 12.00
C VAL A 793 36.37 18.40 12.43
N LEU A 794 37.23 17.76 11.65
CA LEU A 794 37.80 16.45 11.99
C LEU A 794 38.62 16.50 13.29
N SER A 795 39.38 17.58 13.52
CA SER A 795 40.14 17.75 14.77
C SER A 795 39.22 17.92 15.98
N ASN A 796 38.11 18.66 15.85
CA ASN A 796 37.12 18.83 16.92
C ASN A 796 36.42 17.50 17.26
N ILE A 797 36.07 16.72 16.22
CA ILE A 797 35.48 15.38 16.40
C ILE A 797 36.45 14.47 17.15
N ARG A 798 37.73 14.45 16.75
CA ARG A 798 38.77 13.66 17.45
C ARG A 798 38.94 14.09 18.91
N ASN A 799 38.91 15.40 19.19
CA ASN A 799 39.05 15.93 20.55
C ASN A 799 37.88 15.54 21.48
N ARG A 800 36.73 15.11 20.92
CA ARG A 800 35.62 14.56 21.72
C ARG A 800 35.86 13.12 22.19
N GLY A 801 36.89 12.43 21.69
CA GLY A 801 37.13 11.01 21.95
C GLY A 801 36.21 10.07 21.16
N CYS A 802 35.54 10.59 20.12
CA CYS A 802 34.63 9.84 19.27
C CYS A 802 35.41 8.98 18.27
N SER A 803 35.13 7.67 18.23
CA SER A 803 35.60 6.80 17.14
C SER A 803 34.95 7.24 15.83
N CYS A 804 35.70 7.26 14.73
CA CYS A 804 35.17 7.78 13.47
C CYS A 804 35.52 6.92 12.26
N ILE A 805 34.54 6.65 11.40
CA ILE A 805 34.73 6.00 10.09
C ILE A 805 34.36 6.98 8.98
N LEU A 806 35.27 7.17 8.05
CA LEU A 806 35.17 8.14 6.95
C LEU A 806 35.21 7.41 5.61
N ALA A 807 34.14 7.45 4.81
CA ALA A 807 34.26 7.14 3.38
C ALA A 807 34.70 8.42 2.65
N VAL A 808 35.97 8.45 2.24
CA VAL A 808 36.60 9.67 1.69
C VAL A 808 37.41 9.37 0.44
N HIS A 809 37.47 10.34 -0.45
CA HIS A 809 38.27 10.33 -1.68
C HIS A 809 39.28 11.50 -1.72
N ARG A 810 39.25 12.40 -0.72
CA ARG A 810 40.14 13.57 -0.63
C ARG A 810 41.45 13.22 0.10
N PRO A 811 42.62 13.52 -0.46
CA PRO A 811 43.91 13.20 0.17
C PRO A 811 44.10 13.82 1.56
N THR A 812 43.55 15.01 1.80
CA THR A 812 43.68 15.70 3.10
C THR A 812 43.00 14.93 4.23
N ALA A 813 41.75 14.53 4.06
CA ALA A 813 41.02 13.73 5.05
C ALA A 813 41.65 12.35 5.25
N ILE A 814 42.09 11.70 4.17
CA ILE A 814 42.76 10.39 4.22
C ILE A 814 44.04 10.44 5.07
N ARG A 815 44.83 11.52 4.95
CA ARG A 815 46.07 11.71 5.72
C ARG A 815 45.85 11.96 7.21
N PHE A 816 44.64 12.39 7.60
CA PHE A 816 44.28 12.62 9.00
C PHE A 816 43.95 11.30 9.74
N CYS A 817 43.59 10.25 9.00
CA CYS A 817 43.15 8.98 9.55
C CYS A 817 44.31 8.16 10.10
N ASP A 818 44.08 7.49 11.23
CA ASP A 818 45.04 6.61 11.88
C ASP A 818 45.18 5.29 11.10
N LYS A 819 44.08 4.81 10.50
CA LYS A 819 44.01 3.57 9.71
C LYS A 819 43.24 3.77 8.41
N ILE A 820 43.63 3.06 7.36
CA ILE A 820 42.99 3.11 6.05
C ILE A 820 42.66 1.69 5.59
N VAL A 821 41.41 1.47 5.19
CA VAL A 821 40.89 0.25 4.57
C VAL A 821 40.63 0.54 3.09
N VAL A 822 41.30 -0.20 2.21
CA VAL A 822 41.22 -0.02 0.76
C VAL A 822 40.32 -1.10 0.18
N LEU A 823 39.17 -0.69 -0.37
CA LEU A 823 38.21 -1.58 -1.01
C LEU A 823 38.40 -1.61 -2.53
N GLU A 824 38.46 -2.81 -3.10
CA GLU A 824 38.45 -3.05 -4.54
C GLU A 824 37.51 -4.21 -4.87
N LYS A 825 36.51 -3.98 -5.74
CA LYS A 825 35.54 -4.98 -6.18
C LYS A 825 34.87 -5.77 -5.05
N GLY A 826 34.52 -5.09 -3.96
CA GLY A 826 33.80 -5.72 -2.84
C GLY A 826 34.68 -6.52 -1.87
N GLN A 827 36.00 -6.43 -2.00
CA GLN A 827 36.96 -7.07 -1.11
C GLN A 827 37.94 -6.03 -0.54
N ILE A 828 38.55 -6.36 0.60
CA ILE A 828 39.64 -5.57 1.18
C ILE A 828 40.94 -5.89 0.43
N ALA A 829 41.47 -4.91 -0.29
CA ALA A 829 42.74 -5.06 -1.00
C ALA A 829 43.95 -4.79 -0.10
N GLN A 830 43.87 -3.76 0.76
CA GLN A 830 44.97 -3.35 1.65
C GLN A 830 44.42 -2.70 2.93
N ILE A 831 45.10 -2.90 4.06
CA ILE A 831 44.86 -2.18 5.32
C ILE A 831 46.20 -1.66 5.85
N GLY A 832 46.24 -0.42 6.34
CA GLY A 832 47.42 0.13 6.99
C GLY A 832 47.34 1.64 7.18
N THR A 833 48.45 2.24 7.61
CA THR A 833 48.56 3.71 7.70
C THR A 833 48.84 4.34 6.34
N HIS A 834 48.59 5.64 6.20
CA HIS A 834 48.94 6.39 4.98
C HIS A 834 50.40 6.18 4.56
N LYS A 835 51.33 6.21 5.52
CA LYS A 835 52.78 6.10 5.26
C LYS A 835 53.18 4.71 4.76
N GLU A 836 52.56 3.66 5.29
CA GLU A 836 52.81 2.28 4.90
C GLU A 836 52.25 2.03 3.49
N LEU A 837 50.98 2.34 3.28
CA LEU A 837 50.29 2.06 2.02
C LEU A 837 50.82 2.91 0.85
N ALA A 838 51.30 4.12 1.09
CA ALA A 838 51.88 4.97 0.04
C ALA A 838 53.24 4.46 -0.46
N ARG A 839 54.00 3.74 0.39
CA ARG A 839 55.31 3.18 0.02
C ARG A 839 55.17 1.87 -0.77
N THR A 840 54.18 1.06 -0.41
CA THR A 840 53.88 -0.21 -1.06
C THR A 840 53.28 0.01 -2.44
N GLN A 841 53.71 -0.76 -3.46
CA GLN A 841 52.99 -0.77 -4.73
C GLN A 841 51.64 -1.47 -4.54
N GLY A 842 50.54 -0.83 -4.95
CA GLY A 842 49.21 -1.38 -4.72
C GLY A 842 48.08 -0.48 -5.20
N VAL A 843 46.86 -0.86 -4.87
CA VAL A 843 45.61 -0.13 -5.22
C VAL A 843 45.64 1.27 -4.64
N TYR A 844 46.04 1.42 -3.38
CA TYR A 844 46.09 2.71 -2.70
C TYR A 844 47.01 3.72 -3.38
N ARG A 845 48.22 3.31 -3.75
CA ARG A 845 49.18 4.17 -4.44
C ARG A 845 48.67 4.60 -5.81
N ARG A 846 47.97 3.74 -6.54
CA ARG A 846 47.31 4.09 -7.81
C ARG A 846 46.17 5.09 -7.60
N LEU A 847 45.38 4.93 -6.53
CA LEU A 847 44.35 5.90 -6.16
C LEU A 847 44.96 7.28 -5.86
N LEU A 848 46.09 7.33 -5.14
CA LEU A 848 46.80 8.60 -4.86
C LEU A 848 47.43 9.26 -6.09
N GLN A 849 47.71 8.52 -7.16
CA GLN A 849 48.27 9.06 -8.40
C GLN A 849 47.21 9.62 -9.35
N ASN A 850 45.97 9.14 -9.22
CA ASN A 850 44.83 9.52 -10.07
C ASN A 850 43.95 10.61 -9.44
N VAL A 851 44.26 11.03 -8.22
CA VAL A 851 43.63 12.13 -7.48
C VAL A 851 44.65 13.26 -7.39
#